data_AF-A0A4S9SMP0-F1
#
_entry.id   AF-A0A4S9SMP0-F1
#
_cell.length_a   1.000
_cell.length_b   1.000
_cell.length_c   1.000
_cell.angle_alpha   90.00
_cell.angle_beta   90.00
_cell.angle_gamma   90.00
#
_symmetry.space_group_name_H-M   'P 1'
#
loop_
_entity.id
_entity.type
_entity.pdbx_description
1 polymer ?
#
loop_
_entity_poly.entity_id
_entity_poly.type
_entity_poly.pdbx_seq_one_letter_code
_entity_poly.pdbx_strand_id
1 'polypeptide(L)'
;MRSLLPLTVAALVVCALGRPSPITQPRSLSADPPRLTIRPPVRASNATSLESTVWNPPSDMVKPLEQVWERTLKRRGANTTENEYWSLMASNGSIKYCVNWNNTETVTSPQRVLIARALQKSMQEWVDVLVGFDGFPLTTVDVNVVSYAAKSVNQIQGDTTGLDINTVTQNSKGEPECDPRCYRTKYLDSKTGMSECPGGDKSSYDMVLRLETMPTYPGINILGIATKDWQRMHPGYFLSHANDEEMFVLRHEIGHSFGLLDFPDGPIGNQGGFLMIRPDHIIHVAEFDAWMLRDWWRKTKAHQTLAIRYTTRVTDESFSCPKTLQLDETIPLPGSRRTIFDFESINHSITPFEDASPPVIIIGSSMVGMFMGVLLGYHGIHSISFDRHPSTAIHPRAALFLLRTSEVLRQLGLEDLFISESEKNFDLDAGMLVVEKLYQGRTIAAYQESDPKEVAKVTPSKRLWLTQDMFEPLLRKNAATFGAQQKFGQVVEWYEEVDDGVIVIVRDTRTQKVKKYKTKYLIAADGNRSATRRKENIQWHGPGNLANSISINFKADLVPYLGTRAVHGVTYIMNADFTGGFRLIAGGKGGFLIVSKAKGRETGFEPDSVFEKEAREMFEACSGIDAEKCGFEVDFISYWTVAAYNADEYASKGGKVFIMGDAAHVMPPKAADLDIGGMGGNTGVADAYNLAWKMAYVLSNKASPNLLKTYNQERQPAGDFSMHQAFSRLVNRVFHGKGLECEKELPDLVCELGYRYTSGAIVPSDEIDMERSYENPHDPYVLPGGRLPHVWLIDVDGEKLSSLDLVKRNFVLFTTDVGSPWLQATEKQSIAIDAYPINSSSQPYLDVEDSTKKVWKMEDGEALLVRPDGIIAWKAPRMTSGHDEQLAEALRIVLHG
;
A
#
# COMPACT_ATOMS: atom_id res chain seq x y z
N MET A 1 20.02 20.70 48.42
CA MET A 1 20.69 19.91 47.38
C MET A 1 20.16 18.49 47.47
N ARG A 2 19.32 18.09 46.52
CA ARG A 2 18.71 16.76 46.43
C ARG A 2 18.87 16.23 45.02
N SER A 3 19.18 14.95 44.94
CA SER A 3 19.34 14.11 43.75
C SER A 3 18.11 13.21 43.53
N LEU A 4 17.73 13.07 42.24
CA LEU A 4 17.31 11.87 41.49
C LEU A 4 15.99 11.07 41.78
N LEU A 5 15.10 11.08 40.74
CA LEU A 5 14.24 10.02 40.11
C LEU A 5 13.05 9.38 40.89
N PRO A 6 12.07 8.72 40.22
CA PRO A 6 10.98 9.21 39.34
C PRO A 6 9.56 8.75 39.80
N LEU A 7 8.46 9.26 39.22
CA LEU A 7 7.10 8.73 39.48
C LEU A 7 6.19 8.77 38.24
N THR A 8 5.84 7.56 37.79
CA THR A 8 4.67 7.17 36.99
C THR A 8 3.37 7.51 37.73
N VAL A 9 2.40 8.13 37.05
CA VAL A 9 1.06 8.41 37.60
C VAL A 9 0.00 7.64 36.82
N ALA A 10 -0.69 6.74 37.53
CA ALA A 10 -1.94 6.09 37.13
C ALA A 10 -3.13 6.94 37.62
N ALA A 11 -4.15 7.13 36.78
CA ALA A 11 -5.36 7.88 37.13
C ALA A 11 -6.35 7.01 37.93
N LEU A 12 -6.89 7.57 39.02
CA LEU A 12 -7.86 6.97 39.97
C LEU A 12 -9.12 7.84 39.97
N VAL A 13 -10.30 7.23 39.84
CA VAL A 13 -11.61 7.90 40.00
C VAL A 13 -12.16 7.67 41.42
N VAL A 14 -12.61 8.75 42.06
CA VAL A 14 -13.27 8.76 43.38
C VAL A 14 -14.71 9.22 43.19
N CYS A 15 -15.70 8.38 43.51
CA CYS A 15 -17.12 8.80 43.61
C CYS A 15 -17.55 8.94 45.07
N ALA A 16 -18.21 10.06 45.38
CA ALA A 16 -18.65 10.45 46.71
C ALA A 16 -20.05 9.91 47.07
N LEU A 17 -20.11 9.23 48.22
CA LEU A 17 -21.18 9.09 49.23
C LEU A 17 -22.67 9.18 48.80
N GLY A 18 -23.31 8.01 48.71
CA GLY A 18 -24.75 7.80 48.92
C GLY A 18 -24.97 6.50 49.72
N ARG A 19 -25.79 6.55 50.79
CA ARG A 19 -25.99 5.46 51.79
C ARG A 19 -26.66 4.19 51.20
N PRO A 20 -26.42 2.99 51.76
CA PRO A 20 -26.95 1.73 51.24
C PRO A 20 -28.35 1.39 51.79
N SER A 21 -29.21 0.80 50.95
CA SER A 21 -30.38 0.01 51.37
C SER A 21 -30.17 -1.46 51.00
N PRO A 22 -30.71 -2.44 51.75
CA PRO A 22 -30.26 -3.82 51.70
C PRO A 22 -30.93 -4.63 50.57
N ILE A 23 -30.14 -5.56 50.04
CA ILE A 23 -30.47 -6.55 49.02
C ILE A 23 -31.65 -7.44 49.45
N THR A 24 -32.69 -7.53 48.63
CA THR A 24 -33.72 -8.58 48.70
C THR A 24 -33.59 -9.57 47.54
N GLN A 25 -33.81 -10.85 47.86
CA GLN A 25 -33.49 -12.06 47.09
C GLN A 25 -34.06 -12.12 45.66
N PRO A 26 -33.41 -12.87 44.72
CA PRO A 26 -33.92 -13.03 43.37
C PRO A 26 -35.10 -14.02 43.30
N ARG A 27 -36.14 -13.59 42.57
CA ARG A 27 -37.33 -14.39 42.21
C ARG A 27 -36.95 -15.50 41.22
N SER A 28 -37.44 -16.72 41.46
CA SER A 28 -37.21 -17.92 40.65
C SER A 28 -37.71 -17.78 39.21
N LEU A 29 -36.89 -18.10 38.22
CA LEU A 29 -37.25 -18.23 36.81
C LEU A 29 -37.58 -19.71 36.50
N SER A 30 -38.79 -19.97 35.98
CA SER A 30 -39.25 -21.30 35.57
C SER A 30 -38.62 -21.74 34.25
N ALA A 31 -38.44 -23.06 34.12
CA ALA A 31 -37.88 -23.77 32.99
C ALA A 31 -38.84 -23.88 31.79
N ASP A 32 -38.44 -23.39 30.62
CA ASP A 32 -38.32 -24.14 29.34
C ASP A 32 -37.91 -23.18 28.21
N PRO A 33 -37.11 -23.62 27.20
CA PRO A 33 -36.52 -22.72 26.22
C PRO A 33 -37.34 -22.62 24.92
N PRO A 34 -37.71 -21.43 24.44
CA PRO A 34 -37.94 -21.22 23.01
C PRO A 34 -36.64 -20.76 22.34
N ARG A 35 -36.28 -21.40 21.22
CA ARG A 35 -35.31 -20.84 20.26
C ARG A 35 -35.80 -19.45 19.86
N LEU A 36 -35.09 -18.41 20.29
CA LEU A 36 -35.37 -17.02 19.91
C LEU A 36 -34.20 -16.47 19.12
N THR A 37 -34.35 -16.44 17.79
CA THR A 37 -33.75 -15.41 16.94
C THR A 37 -34.34 -14.06 17.37
N ILE A 38 -33.62 -13.33 18.21
CA ILE A 38 -34.02 -11.99 18.65
C ILE A 38 -33.67 -11.01 17.53
N ARG A 39 -34.65 -10.59 16.74
CA ARG A 39 -34.58 -9.29 16.04
C ARG A 39 -34.52 -8.19 17.12
N PRO A 40 -33.66 -7.17 17.00
CA PRO A 40 -33.71 -6.04 17.93
C PRO A 40 -35.08 -5.34 17.83
N PRO A 41 -35.64 -4.88 18.97
CA PRO A 41 -36.86 -4.10 19.00
C PRO A 41 -36.63 -2.70 18.39
N VAL A 42 -37.75 -2.12 17.99
CA VAL A 42 -37.94 -0.80 17.39
C VAL A 42 -37.10 0.30 18.05
N ARG A 43 -36.48 1.14 17.20
CA ARG A 43 -35.88 2.47 17.44
C ARG A 43 -36.16 3.02 18.84
N ALA A 44 -35.10 3.31 19.60
CA ALA A 44 -35.15 4.29 20.67
C ALA A 44 -35.49 5.67 20.05
N SER A 45 -36.79 5.93 19.94
CA SER A 45 -37.37 7.25 19.75
C SER A 45 -36.98 8.10 20.96
N ASN A 46 -35.99 8.98 20.79
CA ASN A 46 -35.84 10.30 21.42
C ASN A 46 -34.42 10.90 21.26
N ALA A 47 -33.60 10.40 20.33
CA ALA A 47 -32.46 11.15 19.82
C ALA A 47 -32.91 12.16 18.75
N THR A 48 -33.64 13.20 19.17
CA THR A 48 -34.16 14.27 18.31
C THR A 48 -33.07 15.23 17.80
N SER A 49 -31.81 14.79 17.68
CA SER A 49 -30.72 15.56 17.07
C SER A 49 -29.81 14.75 16.15
N LEU A 50 -30.21 13.55 15.70
CA LEU A 50 -29.49 12.76 14.69
C LEU A 50 -29.65 13.29 13.24
N GLU A 51 -30.07 14.54 13.05
CA GLU A 51 -30.15 15.15 11.70
C GLU A 51 -28.83 15.75 11.22
N SER A 52 -27.81 15.91 12.06
CA SER A 52 -26.50 16.37 11.57
C SER A 52 -25.61 15.19 11.16
N THR A 53 -25.59 14.92 9.86
CA THR A 53 -24.56 14.08 9.20
C THR A 53 -23.19 14.77 9.16
N VAL A 54 -23.09 15.98 9.73
CA VAL A 54 -21.95 16.91 9.65
C VAL A 54 -21.57 17.43 11.04
N TRP A 55 -20.28 17.75 11.22
CA TRP A 55 -19.74 18.32 12.45
C TRP A 55 -20.36 19.69 12.79
N ASN A 56 -21.20 19.74 13.83
CA ASN A 56 -21.86 20.96 14.29
C ASN A 56 -22.23 20.90 15.80
N PRO A 57 -21.27 20.77 16.72
CA PRO A 57 -21.56 20.79 18.16
C PRO A 57 -22.03 22.17 18.62
N PRO A 58 -22.78 22.28 19.73
CA PRO A 58 -23.07 23.54 20.38
C PRO A 58 -21.81 24.38 20.61
N SER A 59 -21.89 25.69 20.39
CA SER A 59 -20.71 26.57 20.38
C SER A 59 -19.92 26.57 21.69
N ASP A 60 -20.59 26.31 22.81
CA ASP A 60 -20.00 26.19 24.15
C ASP A 60 -19.30 24.85 24.40
N MET A 61 -19.55 23.83 23.56
CA MET A 61 -18.89 22.52 23.61
C MET A 61 -17.62 22.44 22.75
N VAL A 62 -17.48 23.26 21.71
CA VAL A 62 -16.32 23.22 20.78
C VAL A 62 -14.99 23.35 21.52
N LYS A 63 -14.86 24.35 22.40
CA LYS A 63 -13.60 24.62 23.12
C LYS A 63 -13.27 23.51 24.13
N PRO A 64 -14.22 23.01 24.95
CA PRO A 64 -13.99 21.83 25.78
C PRO A 64 -13.60 20.56 24.99
N LEU A 65 -14.26 20.27 23.86
CA LEU A 65 -13.94 19.11 23.01
C LEU A 65 -12.49 19.17 22.48
N GLU A 66 -12.05 20.36 22.07
CA GLU A 66 -10.66 20.56 21.65
C GLU A 66 -9.67 20.37 22.81
N GLN A 67 -10.01 20.81 24.02
CA GLN A 67 -9.17 20.60 25.20
C GLN A 67 -9.05 19.12 25.57
N VAL A 68 -10.15 18.37 25.46
CA VAL A 68 -10.18 16.90 25.62
C VAL A 68 -9.24 16.25 24.60
N TRP A 69 -9.36 16.61 23.31
CA TRP A 69 -8.51 16.09 22.23
C TRP A 69 -7.01 16.32 22.49
N GLU A 70 -6.63 17.56 22.84
CA GLU A 70 -5.24 17.94 23.11
C GLU A 70 -4.66 17.25 24.35
N ARG A 71 -5.48 17.03 25.40
CA ARG A 71 -5.02 16.39 26.65
C ARG A 71 -4.93 14.86 26.57
N THR A 72 -5.65 14.23 25.64
CA THR A 72 -5.74 12.76 25.55
C THR A 72 -5.02 12.20 24.33
N LEU A 73 -5.61 12.38 23.16
CA LEU A 73 -5.35 11.58 21.97
C LEU A 73 -4.18 12.13 21.15
N LYS A 74 -4.00 13.45 21.14
CA LYS A 74 -2.82 14.06 20.51
C LYS A 74 -1.52 13.75 21.27
N ARG A 75 -1.56 13.72 22.61
CA ARG A 75 -0.40 13.41 23.46
C ARG A 75 0.01 11.94 23.44
N ARG A 76 -0.91 11.02 23.13
CA ARG A 76 -0.61 9.59 22.95
C ARG A 76 -0.15 9.23 21.52
N GLY A 77 -0.03 10.22 20.64
CA GLY A 77 0.24 10.05 19.22
C GLY A 77 -1.03 9.59 18.50
N ALA A 78 -1.47 10.30 17.46
CA ALA A 78 -2.61 9.91 16.63
C ALA A 78 -2.39 8.60 15.82
N ASN A 79 -1.37 7.82 16.17
CA ASN A 79 -0.94 6.58 15.52
C ASN A 79 -1.28 5.34 16.36
N THR A 80 -2.25 5.40 17.26
CA THR A 80 -2.63 4.23 18.05
C THR A 80 -3.47 3.27 17.22
N THR A 81 -2.78 2.35 16.52
CA THR A 81 -3.21 0.99 16.15
C THR A 81 -3.61 0.12 17.36
N GLU A 82 -3.83 0.76 18.51
CA GLU A 82 -3.93 0.15 19.82
C GLU A 82 -5.34 0.25 20.44
N ASN A 83 -6.37 0.74 19.72
CA ASN A 83 -7.74 0.80 20.25
C ASN A 83 -8.62 -0.33 19.67
N GLU A 84 -9.30 -1.05 20.55
CA GLU A 84 -10.22 -2.18 20.27
C GLU A 84 -11.40 -1.83 19.35
N TYR A 85 -11.69 -0.53 19.23
CA TYR A 85 -12.58 0.01 18.21
C TYR A 85 -12.22 -0.46 16.78
N TRP A 86 -10.93 -0.62 16.48
CA TRP A 86 -10.51 -1.14 15.19
C TRP A 86 -10.92 -2.60 15.01
N SER A 87 -10.94 -3.41 16.08
CA SER A 87 -11.45 -4.78 16.06
C SER A 87 -12.94 -4.83 15.72
N LEU A 88 -13.71 -3.81 16.12
CA LEU A 88 -15.14 -3.68 15.78
C LEU A 88 -15.34 -3.30 14.31
N MET A 89 -14.51 -2.41 13.76
CA MET A 89 -14.55 -2.06 12.32
C MET A 89 -14.09 -3.26 11.46
N ALA A 90 -13.04 -3.93 11.89
CA ALA A 90 -12.44 -5.10 11.26
C ALA A 90 -13.39 -6.28 11.06
N SER A 91 -14.28 -6.48 12.01
CA SER A 91 -15.22 -7.60 12.03
C SER A 91 -16.60 -7.22 11.50
N ASN A 92 -16.70 -6.08 10.80
CA ASN A 92 -17.97 -5.53 10.30
C ASN A 92 -19.05 -5.44 11.40
N GLY A 93 -18.64 -4.98 12.58
CA GLY A 93 -19.53 -4.79 13.72
C GLY A 93 -19.75 -6.02 14.59
N SER A 94 -18.91 -7.07 14.53
CA SER A 94 -19.02 -8.21 15.47
C SER A 94 -17.92 -8.19 16.55
N ILE A 95 -18.26 -8.39 17.83
CA ILE A 95 -17.27 -8.39 18.91
C ILE A 95 -17.45 -9.60 19.82
N LYS A 96 -16.36 -10.33 20.06
CA LYS A 96 -16.36 -11.54 20.89
C LYS A 96 -15.88 -11.22 22.30
N TYR A 97 -16.61 -11.66 23.31
CA TYR A 97 -16.29 -11.51 24.73
C TYR A 97 -15.87 -12.83 25.36
N CYS A 98 -14.84 -12.78 26.19
CA CYS A 98 -14.56 -13.78 27.21
C CYS A 98 -14.90 -13.25 28.60
N VAL A 99 -15.61 -14.05 29.41
CA VAL A 99 -16.02 -13.67 30.76
C VAL A 99 -15.14 -14.35 31.80
N ASN A 100 -14.35 -13.57 32.54
CA ASN A 100 -13.65 -14.03 33.74
C ASN A 100 -14.63 -14.12 34.90
N TRP A 101 -15.04 -15.34 35.24
CA TRP A 101 -15.91 -15.64 36.39
C TRP A 101 -15.06 -16.05 37.59
N ASN A 102 -14.41 -15.08 38.22
CA ASN A 102 -13.60 -15.29 39.42
C ASN A 102 -14.46 -15.06 40.67
N ASN A 103 -15.40 -15.99 40.89
CA ASN A 103 -16.32 -16.00 42.03
C ASN A 103 -16.41 -17.44 42.60
N THR A 104 -16.81 -17.59 43.86
CA THR A 104 -17.11 -18.89 44.49
C THR A 104 -18.49 -19.43 44.07
N GLU A 105 -19.42 -18.56 43.67
CA GLU A 105 -20.76 -18.94 43.23
C GLU A 105 -20.79 -19.46 41.79
N THR A 106 -21.87 -20.16 41.42
CA THR A 106 -22.12 -20.64 40.06
C THR A 106 -22.89 -19.61 39.23
N VAL A 107 -22.60 -19.51 37.94
CA VAL A 107 -23.39 -18.73 36.97
C VAL A 107 -24.39 -19.64 36.24
N THR A 108 -25.68 -19.35 36.42
CA THR A 108 -26.78 -20.08 35.80
C THR A 108 -26.97 -19.70 34.32
N SER A 109 -27.60 -20.57 33.54
CA SER A 109 -27.91 -20.27 32.13
C SER A 109 -28.72 -18.96 31.95
N PRO A 110 -29.74 -18.64 32.77
CA PRO A 110 -30.41 -17.34 32.70
C PRO A 110 -29.47 -16.16 32.97
N GLN A 111 -28.58 -16.27 33.97
CA GLN A 111 -27.60 -15.21 34.26
C GLN A 111 -26.62 -14.99 33.11
N ARG A 112 -26.20 -16.04 32.39
CA ARG A 112 -25.36 -15.89 31.19
C ARG A 112 -26.08 -15.12 30.07
N VAL A 113 -27.37 -15.39 29.87
CA VAL A 113 -28.19 -14.64 28.91
C VAL A 113 -28.28 -13.16 29.31
N LEU A 114 -28.39 -12.86 30.61
CA LEU A 114 -28.38 -11.49 31.10
C LEU A 114 -27.05 -10.79 30.84
N ILE A 115 -25.92 -11.48 31.04
CA ILE A 115 -24.58 -10.95 30.75
C ILE A 115 -24.45 -10.58 29.27
N ALA A 116 -24.78 -11.51 28.37
CA ALA A 116 -24.71 -11.25 26.93
C ALA A 116 -25.62 -10.08 26.50
N ARG A 117 -26.85 -10.04 27.02
CA ARG A 117 -27.81 -8.97 26.71
C ARG A 117 -27.34 -7.59 27.19
N ALA A 118 -26.79 -7.51 28.41
CA ALA A 118 -26.27 -6.27 28.96
C ALA A 118 -25.12 -5.73 28.11
N LEU A 119 -24.16 -6.58 27.74
CA LEU A 119 -23.05 -6.20 26.86
C LEU A 119 -23.54 -5.72 25.49
N GLN A 120 -24.46 -6.48 24.87
CA GLN A 120 -25.08 -6.13 23.59
C GLN A 120 -25.75 -4.75 23.62
N LYS A 121 -26.59 -4.50 24.65
CA LYS A 121 -27.30 -3.24 24.79
C LYS A 121 -26.33 -2.08 25.00
N SER A 122 -25.39 -2.22 25.93
CA SER A 122 -24.45 -1.16 26.27
C SER A 122 -23.48 -0.82 25.13
N MET A 123 -23.04 -1.80 24.34
CA MET A 123 -22.20 -1.54 23.16
C MET A 123 -22.99 -0.86 22.03
N GLN A 124 -24.23 -1.30 21.79
CA GLN A 124 -25.09 -0.70 20.75
C GLN A 124 -25.39 0.78 21.05
N GLU A 125 -25.63 1.14 22.32
CA GLU A 125 -25.87 2.54 22.71
C GLU A 125 -24.71 3.48 22.33
N TRP A 126 -23.46 3.03 22.42
CA TRP A 126 -22.30 3.80 21.96
C TRP A 126 -22.18 3.86 20.44
N VAL A 127 -22.51 2.78 19.73
CA VAL A 127 -22.52 2.73 18.26
C VAL A 127 -23.60 3.64 17.69
N ASP A 128 -24.78 3.67 18.29
CA ASP A 128 -25.94 4.49 17.88
C ASP A 128 -25.62 5.99 17.81
N VAL A 129 -24.69 6.47 18.64
CA VAL A 129 -24.22 7.86 18.62
C VAL A 129 -23.52 8.24 17.31
N LEU A 130 -22.85 7.27 16.67
CA LEU A 130 -22.08 7.46 15.44
C LEU A 130 -22.87 7.10 14.18
N VAL A 131 -24.01 6.40 14.29
CA VAL A 131 -24.82 6.00 13.13
C VAL A 131 -25.21 7.21 12.29
N GLY A 132 -24.80 7.21 11.02
CA GLY A 132 -25.08 8.28 10.06
C GLY A 132 -24.20 9.53 10.21
N PHE A 133 -23.30 9.57 11.18
CA PHE A 133 -22.39 10.69 11.39
C PHE A 133 -21.09 10.51 10.57
N ASP A 134 -20.79 11.48 9.71
CA ASP A 134 -19.46 11.69 9.10
C ASP A 134 -18.83 10.43 8.46
N GLY A 135 -19.65 9.61 7.79
CA GLY A 135 -19.22 8.41 7.07
C GLY A 135 -19.01 7.17 7.95
N PHE A 136 -19.48 7.16 9.20
CA PHE A 136 -19.36 5.98 10.07
C PHE A 136 -20.05 4.74 9.46
N PRO A 137 -19.35 3.61 9.32
CA PRO A 137 -19.79 2.50 8.45
C PRO A 137 -20.77 1.53 9.12
N LEU A 138 -20.89 1.54 10.45
CA LEU A 138 -21.73 0.58 11.17
C LEU A 138 -23.08 1.18 11.55
N THR A 139 -24.13 0.38 11.41
CA THR A 139 -25.47 0.69 11.91
C THR A 139 -25.84 -0.14 13.15
N THR A 140 -25.15 -1.26 13.35
CA THR A 140 -25.42 -2.23 14.41
C THR A 140 -24.12 -2.91 14.84
N VAL A 141 -24.11 -3.42 16.07
CA VAL A 141 -23.06 -4.30 16.59
C VAL A 141 -23.65 -5.64 17.02
N ASP A 142 -22.90 -6.72 16.84
CA ASP A 142 -23.22 -8.08 17.27
C ASP A 142 -22.23 -8.52 18.36
N VAL A 143 -22.70 -8.63 19.60
CA VAL A 143 -21.88 -8.97 20.77
C VAL A 143 -22.06 -10.44 21.14
N ASN A 144 -20.98 -11.21 21.04
CA ASN A 144 -20.98 -12.65 21.25
C ASN A 144 -20.13 -13.03 22.48
N VAL A 145 -20.74 -13.61 23.52
CA VAL A 145 -19.96 -14.23 24.61
C VAL A 145 -19.57 -15.63 24.19
N VAL A 146 -18.29 -15.86 23.91
CA VAL A 146 -17.79 -17.11 23.32
C VAL A 146 -17.10 -18.02 24.33
N SER A 147 -16.63 -17.45 25.45
CA SER A 147 -15.91 -18.23 26.46
C SER A 147 -16.07 -17.69 27.88
N TYR A 148 -15.88 -18.60 28.85
CA TYR A 148 -15.87 -18.33 30.28
C TYR A 148 -14.60 -18.90 30.90
N ALA A 149 -13.92 -18.11 31.74
CA ALA A 149 -12.87 -18.60 32.61
C ALA A 149 -13.42 -18.79 34.04
N ALA A 150 -13.30 -20.00 34.59
CA ALA A 150 -13.83 -20.34 35.92
C ALA A 150 -12.94 -21.38 36.63
N LYS A 151 -13.07 -21.54 37.95
CA LYS A 151 -12.26 -22.52 38.71
C LYS A 151 -12.67 -23.97 38.41
N SER A 152 -13.92 -24.18 38.00
CA SER A 152 -14.45 -25.48 37.61
C SER A 152 -15.55 -25.31 36.58
N VAL A 153 -15.64 -26.28 35.65
CA VAL A 153 -16.73 -26.37 34.67
C VAL A 153 -18.10 -26.37 35.36
N ASN A 154 -18.20 -26.95 36.57
CA ASN A 154 -19.43 -27.01 37.36
C ASN A 154 -19.94 -25.63 37.80
N GLN A 155 -19.10 -24.58 37.74
CA GLN A 155 -19.55 -23.21 38.01
C GLN A 155 -20.38 -22.64 36.87
N ILE A 156 -20.29 -23.20 35.66
CA ILE A 156 -21.02 -22.74 34.47
C ILE A 156 -22.20 -23.70 34.24
N GLN A 157 -23.37 -23.39 34.80
CA GLN A 157 -24.51 -24.32 34.84
C GLN A 157 -25.43 -24.24 33.60
N GLY A 158 -26.05 -25.35 33.21
CA GLY A 158 -26.98 -25.42 32.07
C GLY A 158 -26.29 -25.79 30.76
N ASP A 159 -26.91 -25.47 29.62
CA ASP A 159 -26.33 -25.76 28.30
C ASP A 159 -25.10 -24.88 28.04
N THR A 160 -23.99 -25.53 27.72
CA THR A 160 -22.70 -24.91 27.40
C THR A 160 -22.27 -25.22 25.96
N THR A 161 -23.17 -25.78 25.15
CA THR A 161 -22.94 -26.04 23.73
C THR A 161 -22.56 -24.74 23.02
N GLY A 162 -21.35 -24.68 22.47
CA GLY A 162 -20.83 -23.50 21.79
C GLY A 162 -20.08 -22.50 22.69
N LEU A 163 -19.96 -22.76 23.99
CA LEU A 163 -19.11 -21.99 24.90
C LEU A 163 -17.83 -22.76 25.20
N ASP A 164 -16.69 -22.08 25.11
CA ASP A 164 -15.44 -22.61 25.66
C ASP A 164 -15.32 -22.29 27.15
N ILE A 165 -14.98 -23.28 27.97
CA ILE A 165 -14.87 -23.13 29.43
C ILE A 165 -13.42 -23.38 29.83
N ASN A 166 -12.68 -22.30 30.01
CA ASN A 166 -11.30 -22.35 30.44
C ASN A 166 -11.21 -22.52 31.96
N THR A 167 -10.69 -23.67 32.39
CA THR A 167 -10.41 -23.96 33.82
C THR A 167 -8.92 -24.13 34.11
N VAL A 168 -8.09 -24.05 33.08
CA VAL A 168 -6.66 -24.40 33.13
C VAL A 168 -5.80 -23.16 33.30
N THR A 169 -6.18 -22.05 32.67
CA THR A 169 -5.40 -20.81 32.76
C THR A 169 -5.73 -20.08 34.05
N GLN A 170 -4.68 -19.75 34.80
CA GLN A 170 -4.78 -18.96 36.02
C GLN A 170 -3.83 -17.77 35.98
N ASN A 171 -4.23 -16.66 36.56
CA ASN A 171 -3.37 -15.50 36.72
C ASN A 171 -2.29 -15.76 37.80
N SER A 172 -1.41 -14.78 38.03
CA SER A 172 -0.33 -14.88 39.03
C SER A 172 -0.81 -15.08 40.48
N LYS A 173 -2.12 -14.95 40.75
CA LYS A 173 -2.76 -15.17 42.05
C LYS A 173 -3.53 -16.51 42.12
N GLY A 174 -3.45 -17.35 41.08
CA GLY A 174 -4.17 -18.63 41.01
C GLY A 174 -5.67 -18.48 40.70
N GLU A 175 -6.09 -17.33 40.19
CA GLU A 175 -7.49 -17.06 39.84
C GLU A 175 -7.74 -17.37 38.36
N PRO A 176 -8.93 -17.88 37.97
CA PRO A 176 -9.22 -18.18 36.58
C PRO A 176 -9.09 -16.94 35.68
N GLU A 177 -8.46 -17.10 34.53
CA GLU A 177 -8.29 -16.04 33.54
C GLU A 177 -8.54 -16.56 32.13
N CYS A 178 -9.22 -15.77 31.30
CA CYS A 178 -9.34 -15.95 29.86
C CYS A 178 -7.95 -16.16 29.28
N ASP A 179 -7.77 -17.18 28.44
CA ASP A 179 -6.42 -17.53 27.99
C ASP A 179 -5.83 -16.35 27.22
N PRO A 180 -4.73 -15.73 27.68
CA PRO A 180 -4.15 -14.60 26.99
C PRO A 180 -3.68 -14.96 25.57
N ARG A 181 -3.53 -16.25 25.25
CA ARG A 181 -3.25 -16.76 23.89
C ARG A 181 -4.49 -16.86 23.00
N CYS A 182 -5.68 -16.54 23.49
CA CYS A 182 -6.89 -16.47 22.67
C CYS A 182 -7.33 -15.03 22.39
N TYR A 183 -6.52 -14.06 22.80
CA TYR A 183 -6.75 -12.65 22.57
C TYR A 183 -6.51 -12.29 21.10
N ARG A 184 -7.56 -11.94 20.35
CA ARG A 184 -7.47 -11.78 18.88
C ARG A 184 -6.50 -10.68 18.47
N THR A 185 -6.43 -9.59 19.23
CA THR A 185 -5.51 -8.47 18.91
C THR A 185 -4.02 -8.86 18.98
N LYS A 186 -3.64 -9.90 19.74
CA LYS A 186 -2.25 -10.39 19.77
C LYS A 186 -1.80 -11.06 18.48
N TYR A 187 -2.74 -11.52 17.67
CA TYR A 187 -2.47 -12.25 16.44
C TYR A 187 -2.67 -11.41 15.18
N LEU A 188 -2.93 -10.10 15.33
CA LEU A 188 -3.02 -9.18 14.19
C LEU A 188 -1.71 -9.15 13.39
N ASP A 189 -0.57 -9.30 14.06
CA ASP A 189 0.77 -9.33 13.45
C ASP A 189 1.43 -10.73 13.47
N SER A 190 0.75 -11.75 14.01
CA SER A 190 1.35 -13.06 14.23
C SER A 190 1.29 -13.97 12.99
N LYS A 191 2.43 -14.59 12.67
CA LYS A 191 2.56 -15.61 11.61
C LYS A 191 1.96 -16.97 12.00
N THR A 192 1.72 -17.23 13.29
CA THR A 192 1.16 -18.50 13.79
C THR A 192 -0.37 -18.51 13.78
N GLY A 193 -1.02 -17.36 13.59
CA GLY A 193 -2.46 -17.22 13.73
C GLY A 193 -2.96 -17.70 15.10
N MET A 194 -4.22 -18.11 15.19
CA MET A 194 -4.84 -18.56 16.44
C MET A 194 -4.39 -19.97 16.90
N SER A 195 -3.31 -20.52 16.33
CA SER A 195 -2.84 -21.89 16.61
C SER A 195 -2.32 -22.10 18.04
N GLU A 196 -1.97 -21.01 18.72
CA GLU A 196 -1.55 -21.03 20.13
C GLU A 196 -2.73 -20.91 21.11
N CYS A 197 -3.93 -20.53 20.62
CA CYS A 197 -5.16 -20.55 21.40
C CYS A 197 -5.64 -21.99 21.55
N PRO A 198 -5.77 -22.54 22.79
CA PRO A 198 -6.14 -23.93 22.98
C PRO A 198 -7.46 -24.36 22.33
N GLY A 199 -8.43 -23.45 22.23
CA GLY A 199 -9.71 -23.69 21.56
C GLY A 199 -9.83 -23.08 20.16
N GLY A 200 -8.74 -22.57 19.60
CA GLY A 200 -8.68 -21.94 18.28
C GLY A 200 -9.65 -20.77 18.10
N ASP A 201 -10.08 -20.52 16.87
CA ASP A 201 -10.97 -19.39 16.51
C ASP A 201 -12.34 -19.40 17.20
N LYS A 202 -12.77 -20.58 17.69
CA LYS A 202 -14.03 -20.70 18.45
C LYS A 202 -13.91 -20.09 19.84
N SER A 203 -12.71 -20.10 20.41
CA SER A 203 -12.41 -19.56 21.73
C SER A 203 -11.73 -18.18 21.68
N SER A 204 -11.39 -17.70 20.48
CA SER A 204 -10.79 -16.38 20.30
C SER A 204 -11.76 -15.29 20.73
N TYR A 205 -11.27 -14.27 21.43
CA TYR A 205 -12.09 -13.14 21.88
C TYR A 205 -11.38 -11.81 21.65
N ASP A 206 -12.20 -10.76 21.61
CA ASP A 206 -11.78 -9.36 21.47
C ASP A 206 -11.71 -8.69 22.83
N MET A 207 -12.71 -8.91 23.70
CA MET A 207 -12.85 -8.18 24.95
C MET A 207 -12.92 -9.13 26.15
N VAL A 208 -12.43 -8.69 27.31
CA VAL A 208 -12.61 -9.42 28.57
C VAL A 208 -13.56 -8.68 29.51
N LEU A 209 -14.63 -9.37 29.95
CA LEU A 209 -15.43 -8.94 31.08
C LEU A 209 -14.99 -9.70 32.34
N ARG A 210 -14.38 -8.99 33.29
CA ARG A 210 -13.95 -9.50 34.59
C ARG A 210 -15.04 -9.29 35.63
N LEU A 211 -15.77 -10.36 35.94
CA LEU A 211 -16.74 -10.39 37.02
C LEU A 211 -16.08 -11.01 38.25
N GLU A 212 -15.54 -10.13 39.09
CA GLU A 212 -14.73 -10.52 40.25
C GLU A 212 -14.83 -9.50 41.40
N THR A 213 -14.33 -9.88 42.58
CA THR A 213 -14.33 -8.96 43.73
C THR A 213 -13.50 -7.71 43.44
N MET A 214 -14.07 -6.53 43.71
CA MET A 214 -13.39 -5.26 43.49
C MET A 214 -12.36 -4.97 44.58
N PRO A 215 -11.21 -4.36 44.25
CA PRO A 215 -10.23 -3.93 45.25
C PRO A 215 -10.86 -2.90 46.19
N THR A 216 -10.63 -3.05 47.49
CA THR A 216 -11.10 -2.12 48.52
C THR A 216 -10.01 -1.12 48.87
N TYR A 217 -10.35 0.17 48.80
CA TYR A 217 -9.46 1.26 49.21
C TYR A 217 -10.13 2.05 50.35
N PRO A 218 -9.40 2.45 51.41
CA PRO A 218 -9.97 3.25 52.49
C PRO A 218 -10.58 4.54 51.96
N GLY A 219 -11.90 4.70 52.10
CA GLY A 219 -12.64 5.91 51.72
C GLY A 219 -13.05 6.01 50.23
N ILE A 220 -12.78 5.00 49.40
CA ILE A 220 -13.14 5.00 47.97
C ILE A 220 -13.95 3.75 47.65
N ASN A 221 -15.16 3.93 47.12
CA ASN A 221 -16.00 2.84 46.63
C ASN A 221 -15.87 2.74 45.10
N ILE A 222 -15.13 1.75 44.61
CA ILE A 222 -14.93 1.54 43.17
C ILE A 222 -15.95 0.51 42.67
N LEU A 223 -16.85 0.95 41.78
CA LEU A 223 -17.90 0.10 41.23
C LEU A 223 -17.47 -0.60 39.92
N GLY A 224 -16.57 0.02 39.16
CA GLY A 224 -16.01 -0.50 37.92
C GLY A 224 -14.61 0.04 37.67
N ILE A 225 -13.84 -0.70 36.88
CA ILE A 225 -12.55 -0.27 36.31
C ILE A 225 -12.48 -0.87 34.92
N ALA A 226 -12.02 -0.11 33.93
CA ALA A 226 -11.73 -0.64 32.62
C ALA A 226 -10.44 -0.09 32.06
N THR A 227 -10.04 -0.74 30.98
CA THR A 227 -9.05 -0.25 30.04
C THR A 227 -9.67 -0.37 28.65
N LYS A 228 -8.85 -0.21 27.60
CA LYS A 228 -9.33 -0.33 26.22
C LYS A 228 -9.88 -1.73 25.92
N ASP A 229 -9.31 -2.76 26.54
CA ASP A 229 -9.38 -4.17 26.13
C ASP A 229 -10.09 -5.07 27.18
N TRP A 230 -10.42 -4.52 28.36
CA TRP A 230 -11.23 -5.22 29.36
C TRP A 230 -12.03 -4.29 30.27
N GLN A 231 -13.15 -4.80 30.79
CA GLN A 231 -13.94 -4.20 31.87
C GLN A 231 -13.92 -5.08 33.11
N ARG A 232 -13.93 -4.49 34.31
CA ARG A 232 -13.97 -5.19 35.59
C ARG A 232 -15.04 -4.60 36.50
N MET A 233 -15.86 -5.46 37.09
CA MET A 233 -16.85 -5.06 38.10
C MET A 233 -17.27 -6.22 39.00
N HIS A 234 -17.93 -5.89 40.11
CA HIS A 234 -18.42 -6.88 41.04
C HIS A 234 -19.59 -7.70 40.43
N PRO A 235 -19.57 -9.05 40.48
CA PRO A 235 -20.62 -9.89 39.88
C PRO A 235 -22.02 -9.59 40.41
N GLY A 236 -22.12 -9.37 41.73
CA GLY A 236 -23.40 -9.04 42.38
C GLY A 236 -23.97 -7.72 41.90
N TYR A 237 -23.11 -6.71 41.66
CA TYR A 237 -23.55 -5.43 41.10
C TYR A 237 -23.97 -5.60 39.64
N PHE A 238 -23.17 -6.30 38.83
CA PHE A 238 -23.51 -6.55 37.43
C PHE A 238 -24.87 -7.25 37.32
N LEU A 239 -25.05 -8.37 38.01
CA LEU A 239 -26.25 -9.19 37.87
C LEU A 239 -27.51 -8.52 38.42
N SER A 240 -27.40 -7.68 39.44
CA SER A 240 -28.55 -6.93 39.95
C SER A 240 -29.02 -5.82 39.02
N HIS A 241 -28.14 -5.28 38.18
CA HIS A 241 -28.44 -4.17 37.26
C HIS A 241 -28.44 -4.58 35.77
N ALA A 242 -28.20 -5.87 35.45
CA ALA A 242 -28.10 -6.35 34.06
C ALA A 242 -29.38 -6.21 33.21
N ASN A 243 -30.54 -6.08 33.86
CA ASN A 243 -31.81 -5.78 33.20
C ASN A 243 -32.28 -4.34 33.43
N ASP A 244 -31.56 -3.58 34.23
CA ASP A 244 -31.96 -2.22 34.58
C ASP A 244 -31.59 -1.26 33.43
N GLU A 245 -32.38 -0.20 33.26
CA GLU A 245 -31.96 0.94 32.45
C GLU A 245 -30.78 1.67 33.10
N GLU A 246 -30.50 1.40 34.39
CA GLU A 246 -29.44 2.00 35.21
C GLU A 246 -28.07 1.28 35.19
N MET A 247 -27.75 0.45 34.18
CA MET A 247 -26.40 -0.15 34.03
C MET A 247 -25.31 0.87 33.62
N PHE A 248 -25.20 1.98 34.35
CA PHE A 248 -24.33 3.12 34.03
C PHE A 248 -22.85 2.77 34.14
N VAL A 249 -22.45 1.95 35.12
CA VAL A 249 -21.04 1.55 35.29
C VAL A 249 -20.56 0.77 34.08
N LEU A 250 -21.30 -0.23 33.60
CA LEU A 250 -20.88 -0.99 32.41
C LEU A 250 -20.79 -0.09 31.17
N ARG A 251 -21.75 0.81 30.98
CA ARG A 251 -21.72 1.74 29.84
C ARG A 251 -20.55 2.70 29.92
N HIS A 252 -20.24 3.20 31.12
CA HIS A 252 -19.06 4.03 31.37
C HIS A 252 -17.79 3.26 31.01
N GLU A 253 -17.65 2.04 31.55
CA GLU A 253 -16.49 1.19 31.32
C GLU A 253 -16.31 0.83 29.84
N ILE A 254 -17.39 0.68 29.07
CA ILE A 254 -17.33 0.46 27.62
C ILE A 254 -16.88 1.73 26.88
N GLY A 255 -17.16 2.92 27.39
CA GLY A 255 -16.66 4.18 26.80
C GLY A 255 -15.13 4.21 26.67
N HIS A 256 -14.41 3.61 27.63
CA HIS A 256 -12.95 3.46 27.55
C HIS A 256 -12.48 2.59 26.39
N SER A 257 -13.29 1.63 25.93
CA SER A 257 -13.01 0.83 24.73
C SER A 257 -13.06 1.63 23.43
N PHE A 258 -13.79 2.75 23.43
CA PHE A 258 -13.75 3.75 22.35
C PHE A 258 -12.59 4.75 22.48
N GLY A 259 -11.63 4.50 23.39
CA GLY A 259 -10.44 5.33 23.58
C GLY A 259 -10.70 6.60 24.40
N LEU A 260 -11.87 6.70 25.03
CA LEU A 260 -12.27 7.84 25.85
C LEU A 260 -11.67 7.72 27.26
N LEU A 261 -11.35 8.85 27.90
CA LEU A 261 -10.70 8.90 29.21
C LEU A 261 -11.50 9.74 30.20
N ASP A 262 -11.36 9.42 31.48
CA ASP A 262 -11.85 10.27 32.57
C ASP A 262 -10.91 11.46 32.79
N PHE A 263 -11.50 12.61 33.13
CA PHE A 263 -10.78 13.82 33.54
C PHE A 263 -11.22 14.28 34.94
N PRO A 264 -10.63 13.69 35.99
CA PRO A 264 -10.94 14.09 37.36
C PRO A 264 -10.43 15.51 37.72
N ASP A 265 -9.57 16.11 36.91
CA ASP A 265 -8.86 17.39 37.18
C ASP A 265 -9.72 18.64 36.89
N GLY A 266 -10.85 18.80 37.59
CA GLY A 266 -11.67 20.02 37.57
C GLY A 266 -12.38 20.31 36.23
N PRO A 267 -13.19 21.39 36.17
CA PRO A 267 -14.02 21.67 35.00
C PRO A 267 -13.19 21.97 33.74
N ILE A 268 -13.58 21.37 32.61
CA ILE A 268 -13.05 21.68 31.27
C ILE A 268 -14.00 22.70 30.63
N GLY A 269 -13.66 23.99 30.75
CA GLY A 269 -14.55 25.09 30.34
C GLY A 269 -15.78 25.19 31.25
N ASN A 270 -16.98 25.27 30.66
CA ASN A 270 -18.24 25.26 31.40
C ASN A 270 -18.71 23.83 31.76
N GLN A 271 -18.00 22.81 31.32
CA GLN A 271 -18.30 21.42 31.64
C GLN A 271 -17.63 21.05 32.97
N GLY A 272 -18.42 20.65 33.97
CA GLY A 272 -17.93 20.20 35.27
C GLY A 272 -16.96 19.01 35.14
N GLY A 273 -16.02 18.86 36.10
CA GLY A 273 -14.99 17.81 36.10
C GLY A 273 -15.51 16.46 35.62
N PHE A 274 -14.85 15.93 34.60
CA PHE A 274 -15.44 14.99 33.67
C PHE A 274 -15.18 13.55 34.10
N LEU A 275 -16.24 12.87 34.51
CA LEU A 275 -16.35 11.42 34.41
C LEU A 275 -17.30 11.18 33.24
N MET A 276 -16.95 10.30 32.30
CA MET A 276 -17.94 9.84 31.31
C MET A 276 -19.17 9.31 32.05
N ILE A 277 -20.39 9.52 31.58
CA ILE A 277 -21.61 8.98 32.22
C ILE A 277 -21.62 9.14 33.77
N ARG A 278 -21.89 10.36 34.26
CA ARG A 278 -21.90 10.65 35.70
C ARG A 278 -23.08 9.97 36.43
N PRO A 279 -22.85 9.29 37.58
CA PRO A 279 -23.88 8.52 38.30
C PRO A 279 -25.08 9.34 38.78
N ASP A 280 -24.89 10.65 38.97
CA ASP A 280 -25.87 11.53 39.61
C ASP A 280 -26.91 12.12 38.64
N HIS A 281 -26.73 12.02 37.31
CA HIS A 281 -27.60 12.75 36.37
C HIS A 281 -27.92 12.07 35.02
N ILE A 282 -27.27 10.98 34.60
CA ILE A 282 -27.45 10.47 33.22
C ILE A 282 -27.43 8.93 33.13
N ILE A 283 -28.52 8.34 32.66
CA ILE A 283 -28.70 6.88 32.44
C ILE A 283 -28.40 6.42 30.99
N HIS A 284 -27.97 7.33 30.12
CA HIS A 284 -27.59 7.10 28.72
C HIS A 284 -26.23 7.75 28.41
N VAL A 285 -25.68 7.55 27.21
CA VAL A 285 -24.49 8.30 26.75
C VAL A 285 -24.82 9.80 26.79
N ALA A 286 -24.05 10.58 27.56
CA ALA A 286 -24.31 12.00 27.71
C ALA A 286 -24.09 12.74 26.39
N GLU A 287 -24.75 13.89 26.19
CA GLU A 287 -24.61 14.66 24.95
C GLU A 287 -23.15 15.08 24.69
N PHE A 288 -22.40 15.43 25.75
CA PHE A 288 -20.98 15.73 25.62
C PHE A 288 -20.15 14.49 25.27
N ASP A 289 -20.45 13.34 25.87
CA ASP A 289 -19.78 12.05 25.57
C ASP A 289 -20.00 11.67 24.11
N ALA A 290 -21.22 11.92 23.61
CA ALA A 290 -21.58 11.69 22.22
C ALA A 290 -20.80 12.60 21.26
N TRP A 291 -20.69 13.90 21.57
CA TRP A 291 -19.89 14.83 20.76
C TRP A 291 -18.40 14.56 20.85
N MET A 292 -17.90 14.08 21.98
CA MET A 292 -16.53 13.64 22.14
C MET A 292 -16.23 12.44 21.23
N LEU A 293 -17.10 11.43 21.21
CA LEU A 293 -16.94 10.27 20.33
C LEU A 293 -17.04 10.66 18.84
N ARG A 294 -17.91 11.61 18.50
CA ARG A 294 -18.02 12.17 17.13
C ARG A 294 -16.78 12.97 16.73
N ASP A 295 -16.24 13.81 17.62
CA ASP A 295 -15.02 14.58 17.34
C ASP A 295 -13.83 13.64 17.16
N TRP A 296 -13.77 12.61 18.01
CA TRP A 296 -12.81 11.53 17.91
C TRP A 296 -12.90 10.83 16.55
N TRP A 297 -14.10 10.38 16.15
CA TRP A 297 -14.32 9.73 14.85
C TRP A 297 -13.87 10.62 13.70
N ARG A 298 -14.34 11.86 13.66
CA ARG A 298 -14.00 12.82 12.59
C ARG A 298 -12.48 13.05 12.48
N LYS A 299 -11.77 13.12 13.60
CA LYS A 299 -10.32 13.37 13.65
C LYS A 299 -9.48 12.11 13.41
N THR A 300 -10.04 10.91 13.59
CA THR A 300 -9.32 9.64 13.47
C THR A 300 -9.72 8.78 12.28
N LYS A 301 -10.86 9.03 11.63
CA LYS A 301 -11.36 8.28 10.46
C LYS A 301 -10.37 8.23 9.29
N ALA A 302 -9.52 9.24 9.12
CA ALA A 302 -8.46 9.24 8.10
C ALA A 302 -7.35 8.20 8.36
N HIS A 303 -7.22 7.72 9.61
CA HIS A 303 -6.32 6.63 10.00
C HIS A 303 -6.98 5.24 9.88
N GLN A 304 -8.25 5.16 9.46
CA GLN A 304 -8.97 3.90 9.26
C GLN A 304 -8.31 3.00 8.21
N THR A 305 -7.66 3.58 7.20
CA THR A 305 -6.86 2.90 6.18
C THR A 305 -5.64 2.17 6.75
N LEU A 306 -5.07 2.61 7.87
CA LEU A 306 -3.98 1.91 8.54
C LEU A 306 -4.49 0.67 9.29
N ALA A 307 -5.65 0.73 9.95
CA ALA A 307 -6.15 -0.38 10.78
C ALA A 307 -6.93 -1.46 10.00
N ILE A 308 -7.63 -1.11 8.91
CA ILE A 308 -8.26 -2.08 7.99
C ILE A 308 -7.20 -2.96 7.31
N ARG A 309 -5.97 -2.47 7.16
CA ARG A 309 -4.81 -3.24 6.66
C ARG A 309 -4.34 -4.34 7.62
N TYR A 310 -4.66 -4.28 8.92
CA TYR A 310 -4.16 -5.23 9.93
C TYR A 310 -5.10 -6.38 10.29
N THR A 311 -6.39 -6.31 9.93
CA THR A 311 -7.41 -7.25 10.45
C THR A 311 -8.12 -8.08 9.38
N THR A 312 -7.99 -7.73 8.10
CA THR A 312 -8.57 -8.48 6.97
C THR A 312 -7.84 -9.79 6.63
N ARG A 313 -6.98 -10.30 7.53
CA ARG A 313 -6.28 -11.58 7.34
C ARG A 313 -7.12 -12.84 7.62
N VAL A 314 -8.32 -12.74 8.22
CA VAL A 314 -9.16 -13.93 8.45
C VAL A 314 -10.65 -13.60 8.29
N THR A 315 -11.29 -14.35 7.39
CA THR A 315 -12.74 -14.48 7.11
C THR A 315 -13.47 -13.24 6.57
N ASP A 316 -13.43 -13.06 5.26
CA ASP A 316 -14.64 -12.65 4.56
C ASP A 316 -14.80 -13.41 3.23
N GLU A 317 -15.60 -14.47 3.28
CA GLU A 317 -16.11 -15.18 2.10
C GLU A 317 -17.37 -14.50 1.53
N SER A 318 -17.77 -13.31 2.00
CA SER A 318 -19.02 -12.65 1.58
C SER A 318 -18.88 -11.41 0.69
N PHE A 319 -17.65 -10.92 0.44
CA PHE A 319 -17.33 -10.30 -0.84
C PHE A 319 -16.60 -11.32 -1.71
N SER A 320 -17.35 -12.27 -2.27
CA SER A 320 -16.90 -12.86 -3.53
C SER A 320 -16.99 -11.77 -4.60
N CYS A 321 -15.97 -10.91 -4.68
CA CYS A 321 -15.44 -10.64 -6.01
C CYS A 321 -15.22 -12.03 -6.61
N PRO A 322 -15.81 -12.38 -7.77
CA PRO A 322 -15.57 -13.69 -8.34
C PRO A 322 -14.06 -13.88 -8.31
N LYS A 323 -13.57 -15.02 -7.79
CA LYS A 323 -12.19 -15.46 -7.99
C LYS A 323 -12.00 -15.61 -9.49
N THR A 324 -11.90 -14.47 -10.18
CA THR A 324 -11.59 -14.34 -11.58
C THR A 324 -10.10 -14.50 -11.57
N LEU A 325 -9.74 -15.75 -11.74
CA LEU A 325 -8.41 -16.17 -12.01
C LEU A 325 -7.93 -15.30 -13.17
N GLN A 326 -6.86 -14.52 -12.98
CA GLN A 326 -6.29 -13.76 -14.10
C GLN A 326 -5.78 -14.78 -15.11
N LEU A 327 -6.45 -14.86 -16.27
CA LEU A 327 -6.18 -15.84 -17.32
C LEU A 327 -5.36 -15.21 -18.43
N ASP A 328 -4.57 -16.00 -19.17
CA ASP A 328 -3.81 -15.48 -20.31
C ASP A 328 -4.67 -15.05 -21.49
N GLU A 329 -4.95 -13.75 -21.56
CA GLU A 329 -5.77 -13.12 -22.59
C GLU A 329 -4.97 -12.67 -23.83
N THR A 330 -3.67 -12.94 -23.87
CA THR A 330 -2.80 -12.59 -25.03
C THR A 330 -2.83 -13.63 -26.15
N ILE A 331 -3.82 -14.54 -26.17
CA ILE A 331 -3.87 -15.66 -27.12
C ILE A 331 -4.87 -15.38 -28.26
N PRO A 332 -4.42 -15.36 -29.52
CA PRO A 332 -5.26 -15.03 -30.68
C PRO A 332 -6.10 -16.23 -31.15
N LEU A 333 -7.34 -16.35 -30.64
CA LEU A 333 -8.46 -17.18 -31.13
C LEU A 333 -8.10 -18.64 -31.60
N PRO A 334 -8.92 -19.32 -32.43
CA PRO A 334 -9.71 -20.49 -32.02
C PRO A 334 -8.88 -21.76 -31.71
N GLY A 335 -9.11 -22.34 -30.52
CA GLY A 335 -8.34 -23.47 -29.96
C GLY A 335 -7.55 -23.10 -28.69
N SER A 336 -7.54 -21.81 -28.32
CA SER A 336 -6.96 -21.28 -27.09
C SER A 336 -7.53 -21.96 -25.83
N ARG A 337 -6.66 -22.66 -25.08
CA ARG A 337 -6.90 -22.96 -23.66
C ARG A 337 -6.18 -21.87 -22.88
N ARG A 338 -6.92 -21.08 -22.11
CA ARG A 338 -6.34 -20.14 -21.15
C ARG A 338 -5.51 -20.95 -20.15
N THR A 339 -4.22 -20.66 -20.04
CA THR A 339 -3.32 -21.39 -19.13
C THR A 339 -2.92 -20.52 -17.96
N ILE A 340 -3.12 -21.06 -16.77
CA ILE A 340 -2.37 -20.65 -15.59
C ILE A 340 -1.02 -21.32 -15.72
N PHE A 341 0.05 -20.55 -15.57
CA PHE A 341 1.36 -21.12 -15.39
C PHE A 341 1.65 -21.13 -13.90
N ASP A 342 1.86 -22.30 -13.33
CA ASP A 342 2.31 -22.49 -11.95
C ASP A 342 3.48 -23.46 -11.94
N PHE A 343 4.30 -23.37 -10.89
CA PHE A 343 5.43 -24.28 -10.71
C PHE A 343 4.93 -25.62 -10.18
N GLU A 344 5.03 -26.66 -11.00
CA GLU A 344 4.71 -28.03 -10.59
C GLU A 344 5.94 -28.72 -9.97
N SER A 345 5.71 -29.77 -9.18
CA SER A 345 6.80 -30.60 -8.67
C SER A 345 7.48 -31.33 -9.83
N ILE A 346 8.80 -31.21 -9.95
CA ILE A 346 9.56 -31.93 -10.97
C ILE A 346 10.68 -32.77 -10.32
N ASN A 347 10.93 -33.96 -10.87
CA ASN A 347 12.10 -34.74 -10.49
C ASN A 347 13.31 -34.30 -11.33
N HIS A 348 14.18 -33.49 -10.73
CA HIS A 348 15.40 -32.97 -11.37
C HIS A 348 16.68 -33.61 -10.80
N SER A 349 16.57 -34.78 -10.15
CA SER A 349 17.71 -35.47 -9.51
C SER A 349 18.73 -35.99 -10.53
N ILE A 350 18.27 -36.41 -11.71
CA ILE A 350 19.10 -36.94 -12.81
C ILE A 350 19.68 -35.84 -13.71
N THR A 351 19.20 -34.60 -13.60
CA THR A 351 19.65 -33.48 -14.42
C THR A 351 20.93 -32.89 -13.81
N PRO A 352 22.08 -32.95 -14.52
CA PRO A 352 23.31 -32.36 -14.02
C PRO A 352 23.22 -30.82 -14.01
N PHE A 353 23.98 -30.19 -13.11
CA PHE A 353 24.12 -28.74 -13.13
C PHE A 353 24.93 -28.30 -14.36
N GLU A 354 24.58 -27.15 -14.92
CA GLU A 354 25.37 -26.50 -15.97
C GLU A 354 26.69 -25.98 -15.40
N ASP A 355 27.79 -26.17 -16.14
CA ASP A 355 29.16 -25.84 -15.70
C ASP A 355 29.34 -24.35 -15.37
N ALA A 356 28.58 -23.47 -16.04
CA ALA A 356 28.59 -22.03 -15.79
C ALA A 356 27.17 -21.56 -15.47
N SER A 357 26.96 -21.16 -14.22
CA SER A 357 25.72 -20.52 -13.77
C SER A 357 25.96 -19.03 -13.47
N PRO A 358 25.11 -18.11 -13.96
CA PRO A 358 25.22 -16.70 -13.62
C PRO A 358 24.92 -16.50 -12.13
N PRO A 359 25.46 -15.44 -11.49
CA PRO A 359 25.12 -15.10 -10.11
C PRO A 359 23.66 -14.63 -9.97
N VAL A 360 23.02 -14.17 -11.05
CA VAL A 360 21.62 -13.76 -11.08
C VAL A 360 20.90 -14.37 -12.28
N ILE A 361 19.74 -14.97 -12.03
CA ILE A 361 18.80 -15.41 -13.07
C ILE A 361 17.55 -14.53 -12.98
N ILE A 362 17.01 -14.14 -14.15
CA ILE A 362 15.80 -13.34 -14.27
C ILE A 362 14.73 -14.16 -15.00
N ILE A 363 13.52 -14.25 -14.43
CA ILE A 363 12.34 -14.83 -15.05
C ILE A 363 11.56 -13.71 -15.73
N GLY A 364 11.36 -13.81 -17.04
CA GLY A 364 10.76 -12.77 -17.88
C GLY A 364 11.82 -11.87 -18.51
N SER A 365 11.75 -11.69 -19.83
CA SER A 365 12.65 -10.82 -20.61
C SER A 365 11.87 -9.80 -21.44
N SER A 366 10.77 -9.30 -20.90
CA SER A 366 10.04 -8.11 -21.37
C SER A 366 10.74 -6.83 -20.85
N MET A 367 10.13 -5.65 -21.00
CA MET A 367 10.65 -4.34 -20.54
C MET A 367 11.43 -4.39 -19.21
N VAL A 368 10.77 -4.73 -18.10
CA VAL A 368 11.37 -4.68 -16.76
C VAL A 368 12.52 -5.67 -16.60
N GLY A 369 12.34 -6.92 -17.07
CA GLY A 369 13.38 -7.95 -17.02
C GLY A 369 14.60 -7.59 -17.89
N MET A 370 14.39 -6.98 -19.06
CA MET A 370 15.48 -6.47 -19.90
C MET A 370 16.24 -5.34 -19.21
N PHE A 371 15.55 -4.34 -18.67
CA PHE A 371 16.18 -3.27 -17.92
C PHE A 371 16.99 -3.80 -16.74
N MET A 372 16.45 -4.77 -15.98
CA MET A 372 17.20 -5.40 -14.90
C MET A 372 18.49 -6.07 -15.38
N GLY A 373 18.43 -6.83 -16.48
CA GLY A 373 19.62 -7.44 -17.08
C GLY A 373 20.66 -6.40 -17.53
N VAL A 374 20.20 -5.32 -18.19
CA VAL A 374 21.05 -4.21 -18.64
C VAL A 374 21.71 -3.48 -17.47
N LEU A 375 20.94 -3.18 -16.42
CA LEU A 375 21.42 -2.46 -15.24
C LEU A 375 22.41 -3.31 -14.43
N LEU A 376 22.16 -4.62 -14.27
CA LEU A 376 23.15 -5.54 -13.70
C LEU A 376 24.44 -5.54 -14.51
N GLY A 377 24.34 -5.65 -15.84
CA GLY A 377 25.47 -5.59 -16.75
C GLY A 377 26.23 -4.26 -16.68
N TYR A 378 25.50 -3.14 -16.58
CA TYR A 378 26.08 -1.82 -16.35
C TYR A 378 26.89 -1.77 -15.05
N HIS A 379 26.46 -2.43 -13.98
CA HIS A 379 27.25 -2.57 -12.76
C HIS A 379 28.29 -3.72 -12.78
N GLY A 380 28.48 -4.39 -13.92
CA GLY A 380 29.45 -5.46 -14.10
C GLY A 380 29.01 -6.85 -13.59
N ILE A 381 27.72 -7.03 -13.32
CA ILE A 381 27.16 -8.31 -12.85
C ILE A 381 26.58 -9.10 -14.03
N HIS A 382 27.10 -10.31 -14.22
CA HIS A 382 26.59 -11.24 -15.23
C HIS A 382 25.20 -11.75 -14.84
N SER A 383 24.27 -11.77 -15.79
CA SER A 383 22.93 -12.31 -15.60
C SER A 383 22.41 -12.99 -16.87
N ILE A 384 21.47 -13.92 -16.69
CA ILE A 384 20.71 -14.52 -17.79
C ILE A 384 19.22 -14.33 -17.50
N SER A 385 18.49 -13.74 -18.45
CA SER A 385 17.04 -13.68 -18.42
C SER A 385 16.42 -14.75 -19.33
N PHE A 386 15.40 -15.43 -18.84
CA PHE A 386 14.68 -16.47 -19.58
C PHE A 386 13.25 -15.99 -19.88
N ASP A 387 12.82 -16.16 -21.13
CA ASP A 387 11.45 -15.84 -21.55
C ASP A 387 10.82 -17.02 -22.28
N ARG A 388 9.59 -17.36 -21.89
CA ARG A 388 8.82 -18.45 -22.49
C ARG A 388 8.42 -18.16 -23.94
N HIS A 389 8.26 -16.88 -24.29
CA HIS A 389 7.89 -16.45 -25.63
C HIS A 389 9.10 -16.57 -26.57
N PRO A 390 8.89 -16.87 -27.87
CA PRO A 390 9.98 -17.07 -28.82
C PRO A 390 10.69 -15.78 -29.25
N SER A 391 10.09 -14.61 -28.99
CA SER A 391 10.61 -13.29 -29.35
C SER A 391 10.10 -12.20 -28.41
N THR A 392 10.54 -10.96 -28.63
CA THR A 392 9.99 -9.75 -27.99
C THR A 392 8.51 -9.57 -28.33
N ALA A 393 7.85 -8.68 -27.59
CA ALA A 393 6.46 -8.31 -27.84
C ALA A 393 6.29 -7.86 -29.29
N ILE A 394 5.28 -8.42 -29.96
CA ILE A 394 4.84 -8.04 -31.30
C ILE A 394 3.63 -7.09 -31.25
N HIS A 395 3.30 -6.60 -30.05
CA HIS A 395 2.13 -5.78 -29.79
C HIS A 395 2.54 -4.48 -29.11
N PRO A 396 1.94 -3.34 -29.49
CA PRO A 396 2.39 -2.02 -29.07
C PRO A 396 2.25 -1.72 -27.56
N ARG A 397 1.33 -2.37 -26.85
CA ARG A 397 1.13 -2.31 -25.37
C ARG A 397 1.56 -0.97 -24.72
N ALA A 398 2.48 -0.99 -23.75
CA ALA A 398 2.96 0.19 -23.04
C ALA A 398 3.73 1.12 -23.99
N ALA A 399 3.50 2.43 -23.86
CA ALA A 399 3.90 3.35 -24.91
C ALA A 399 4.38 4.75 -24.45
N LEU A 400 4.64 4.91 -23.15
CA LEU A 400 5.12 6.15 -22.56
C LEU A 400 6.24 5.85 -21.55
N PHE A 401 7.41 6.44 -21.76
CA PHE A 401 8.50 6.49 -20.81
C PHE A 401 8.41 7.80 -20.03
N LEU A 402 8.29 7.67 -18.72
CA LEU A 402 8.24 8.80 -17.79
C LEU A 402 9.65 9.33 -17.52
N LEU A 403 9.72 10.56 -16.99
CA LEU A 403 10.98 11.30 -16.81
C LEU A 403 12.03 10.50 -16.06
N ARG A 404 11.63 9.78 -15.01
CA ARG A 404 12.55 8.97 -14.22
C ARG A 404 13.17 7.82 -15.01
N THR A 405 12.43 7.20 -15.92
CA THR A 405 12.94 6.14 -16.79
C THR A 405 13.86 6.71 -17.86
N SER A 406 13.54 7.90 -18.38
CA SER A 406 14.44 8.63 -19.29
C SER A 406 15.77 8.98 -18.62
N GLU A 407 15.78 9.35 -17.34
CA GLU A 407 17.01 9.55 -16.57
C GLU A 407 17.86 8.27 -16.47
N VAL A 408 17.21 7.11 -16.32
CA VAL A 408 17.91 5.81 -16.34
C VAL A 408 18.53 5.54 -17.71
N LEU A 409 17.79 5.81 -18.80
CA LEU A 409 18.33 5.70 -20.16
C LEU A 409 19.50 6.68 -20.39
N ARG A 410 19.42 7.89 -19.82
CA ARG A 410 20.49 8.89 -19.88
C ARG A 410 21.75 8.39 -19.20
N GLN A 411 21.62 7.85 -17.99
CA GLN A 411 22.75 7.26 -17.26
C GLN A 411 23.38 6.08 -18.01
N LEU A 412 22.58 5.31 -18.76
CA LEU A 412 23.04 4.23 -19.64
C LEU A 412 23.64 4.72 -20.97
N GLY A 413 23.57 6.02 -21.28
CA GLY A 413 24.01 6.58 -22.56
C GLY A 413 23.10 6.22 -23.74
N LEU A 414 21.83 5.91 -23.48
CA LEU A 414 20.84 5.47 -24.47
C LEU A 414 19.73 6.51 -24.73
N GLU A 415 19.65 7.58 -23.95
CA GLU A 415 18.56 8.57 -24.05
C GLU A 415 18.43 9.17 -25.46
N ASP A 416 19.52 9.69 -26.04
CA ASP A 416 19.48 10.32 -27.38
C ASP A 416 18.99 9.36 -28.48
N LEU A 417 19.39 8.09 -28.38
CA LEU A 417 18.93 7.05 -29.30
C LEU A 417 17.41 6.85 -29.20
N PHE A 418 16.89 6.79 -27.97
CA PHE A 418 15.46 6.60 -27.73
C PHE A 418 14.65 7.86 -28.08
N ILE A 419 15.19 9.06 -27.85
CA ILE A 419 14.60 10.33 -28.33
C ILE A 419 14.47 10.29 -29.86
N SER A 420 15.55 9.96 -30.57
CA SER A 420 15.55 9.93 -32.03
C SER A 420 14.52 8.93 -32.58
N GLU A 421 14.37 7.76 -31.96
CA GLU A 421 13.35 6.78 -32.36
C GLU A 421 11.93 7.23 -32.00
N SER A 422 11.74 7.94 -30.88
CA SER A 422 10.45 8.53 -30.51
C SER A 422 10.01 9.58 -31.53
N GLU A 423 10.89 10.53 -31.86
CA GLU A 423 10.60 11.65 -32.78
C GLU A 423 10.33 11.21 -34.22
N LYS A 424 10.92 10.09 -34.67
CA LYS A 424 10.63 9.53 -36.01
C LYS A 424 9.21 9.03 -36.17
N ASN A 425 8.58 8.60 -35.08
CA ASN A 425 7.32 7.86 -35.12
C ASN A 425 6.16 8.65 -34.52
N PHE A 426 6.44 9.56 -33.58
CA PHE A 426 5.47 10.35 -32.85
C PHE A 426 5.66 11.84 -33.12
N ASP A 427 4.55 12.52 -33.35
CA ASP A 427 4.51 13.98 -33.29
C ASP A 427 4.37 14.40 -31.82
N LEU A 428 5.48 14.81 -31.21
CA LEU A 428 5.52 15.22 -29.80
C LEU A 428 4.69 16.49 -29.54
N ASP A 429 4.40 17.27 -30.58
CA ASP A 429 3.58 18.49 -30.49
C ASP A 429 2.08 18.21 -30.73
N ALA A 430 1.71 16.98 -31.15
CA ALA A 430 0.32 16.66 -31.50
C ALA A 430 -0.67 16.66 -30.33
N GLY A 431 -0.17 16.66 -29.07
CA GLY A 431 -1.02 16.60 -27.89
C GLY A 431 -1.92 15.36 -27.84
N MET A 432 -2.61 15.17 -26.72
CA MET A 432 -3.58 14.10 -26.57
C MET A 432 -4.99 14.65 -26.83
N LEU A 433 -5.70 14.05 -27.79
CA LEU A 433 -7.03 14.51 -28.21
C LEU A 433 -8.13 13.62 -27.64
N VAL A 434 -9.21 14.25 -27.18
CA VAL A 434 -10.50 13.61 -26.91
C VAL A 434 -11.49 14.09 -27.95
N VAL A 435 -12.02 13.17 -28.74
CA VAL A 435 -12.94 13.47 -29.85
C VAL A 435 -14.18 12.59 -29.75
N GLU A 436 -15.27 13.05 -30.37
CA GLU A 436 -16.50 12.26 -30.48
C GLU A 436 -16.33 11.04 -31.40
N LYS A 437 -15.58 11.26 -32.51
CA LYS A 437 -15.21 10.27 -33.54
C LYS A 437 -13.87 10.67 -34.16
N LEU A 438 -13.13 9.70 -34.67
CA LEU A 438 -11.81 9.93 -35.28
C LEU A 438 -11.88 10.83 -36.53
N TYR A 439 -12.87 10.62 -37.39
CA TYR A 439 -13.11 11.37 -38.61
C TYR A 439 -14.45 12.11 -38.53
N GLN A 440 -14.44 13.40 -38.90
CA GLN A 440 -15.59 14.31 -38.86
C GLN A 440 -16.28 14.44 -37.48
N GLY A 441 -15.65 13.96 -36.40
CA GLY A 441 -16.11 14.14 -35.04
C GLY A 441 -15.72 15.51 -34.47
N ARG A 442 -16.49 15.98 -33.49
CA ARG A 442 -16.14 17.18 -32.73
C ARG A 442 -14.97 16.89 -31.78
N THR A 443 -14.00 17.80 -31.69
CA THR A 443 -13.02 17.81 -30.60
C THR A 443 -13.69 18.24 -29.30
N ILE A 444 -13.64 17.37 -28.30
CA ILE A 444 -14.20 17.58 -26.96
C ILE A 444 -13.14 18.27 -26.08
N ALA A 445 -11.91 17.76 -26.12
CA ALA A 445 -10.78 18.32 -25.41
C ALA A 445 -9.47 18.06 -26.16
N ALA A 446 -8.48 18.92 -25.92
CA ALA A 446 -7.10 18.74 -26.34
C ALA A 446 -6.21 19.04 -25.14
N TYR A 447 -5.29 18.13 -24.86
CA TYR A 447 -4.38 18.21 -23.73
C TYR A 447 -2.95 18.26 -24.26
N GLN A 448 -2.16 19.14 -23.67
CA GLN A 448 -0.75 19.22 -23.94
C GLN A 448 -0.03 18.80 -22.66
N GLU A 449 1.04 18.03 -22.81
CA GLU A 449 1.89 17.66 -21.69
C GLU A 449 2.33 18.90 -20.90
N SER A 450 2.75 18.66 -19.65
CA SER A 450 3.32 19.66 -18.74
C SER A 450 4.26 20.64 -19.47
N ASP A 451 4.22 21.93 -19.11
CA ASP A 451 5.05 22.97 -19.74
C ASP A 451 6.53 22.51 -19.85
N PRO A 452 7.08 22.31 -21.06
CA PRO A 452 8.44 21.84 -21.24
C PRO A 452 9.49 22.71 -20.53
N LYS A 453 9.22 24.01 -20.37
CA LYS A 453 10.12 24.93 -19.66
C LYS A 453 10.11 24.68 -18.15
N GLU A 454 8.97 24.28 -17.58
CA GLU A 454 8.90 23.91 -16.17
C GLU A 454 9.55 22.54 -15.94
N VAL A 455 9.30 21.57 -16.81
CA VAL A 455 9.95 20.25 -16.74
C VAL A 455 11.48 20.36 -16.78
N ALA A 456 12.01 21.19 -17.69
CA ALA A 456 13.45 21.41 -17.86
C ALA A 456 14.16 22.02 -16.63
N LYS A 457 13.40 22.54 -15.65
CA LYS A 457 13.97 23.04 -14.39
C LYS A 457 14.26 21.93 -13.38
N VAL A 458 13.60 20.78 -13.49
CA VAL A 458 13.66 19.70 -12.49
C VAL A 458 14.33 18.42 -12.99
N THR A 459 14.52 18.30 -14.30
CA THR A 459 15.22 17.17 -14.94
C THR A 459 15.81 17.59 -16.30
N PRO A 460 16.96 17.02 -16.73
CA PRO A 460 17.48 17.23 -18.08
C PRO A 460 16.73 16.42 -19.15
N SER A 461 15.92 15.45 -18.72
CA SER A 461 15.29 14.45 -19.59
C SER A 461 13.91 14.86 -20.08
N LYS A 462 13.43 14.18 -21.12
CA LYS A 462 12.08 14.34 -21.67
C LYS A 462 11.28 13.04 -21.57
N ARG A 463 9.94 13.15 -21.58
CA ARG A 463 9.08 11.98 -21.75
C ARG A 463 9.23 11.46 -23.18
N LEU A 464 9.22 10.14 -23.35
CA LEU A 464 9.41 9.50 -24.65
C LEU A 464 8.19 8.65 -24.99
N TRP A 465 7.76 8.73 -26.24
CA TRP A 465 6.65 7.94 -26.77
C TRP A 465 7.22 6.81 -27.62
N LEU A 466 7.21 5.60 -27.07
CA LEU A 466 7.75 4.41 -27.74
C LEU A 466 6.90 3.23 -27.33
N THR A 467 6.21 2.60 -28.28
CA THR A 467 5.44 1.38 -28.03
C THR A 467 6.37 0.19 -27.77
N GLN A 468 5.84 -0.85 -27.13
CA GLN A 468 6.62 -1.99 -26.67
C GLN A 468 7.29 -2.78 -27.78
N ASP A 469 6.64 -2.88 -28.94
CA ASP A 469 7.20 -3.45 -30.16
C ASP A 469 8.35 -2.60 -30.76
N MET A 470 8.45 -1.32 -30.40
CA MET A 470 9.55 -0.45 -30.80
C MET A 470 10.74 -0.51 -29.84
N PHE A 471 10.50 -0.34 -28.54
CA PHE A 471 11.59 -0.21 -27.59
C PHE A 471 12.21 -1.56 -27.21
N GLU A 472 11.47 -2.67 -27.19
CA GLU A 472 12.05 -3.97 -26.79
C GLU A 472 13.15 -4.44 -27.76
N PRO A 473 12.97 -4.39 -29.08
CA PRO A 473 14.06 -4.68 -30.02
C PRO A 473 15.24 -3.71 -29.87
N LEU A 474 14.96 -2.42 -29.65
CA LEU A 474 15.99 -1.39 -29.47
C LEU A 474 16.82 -1.64 -28.21
N LEU A 475 16.16 -1.88 -27.08
CA LEU A 475 16.80 -2.19 -25.82
C LEU A 475 17.56 -3.51 -25.90
N ARG A 476 16.98 -4.54 -26.52
CA ARG A 476 17.64 -5.84 -26.72
C ARG A 476 18.93 -5.74 -27.54
N LYS A 477 18.92 -4.95 -28.63
CA LYS A 477 20.12 -4.72 -29.45
C LYS A 477 21.25 -4.11 -28.63
N ASN A 478 20.91 -3.18 -27.75
CA ASN A 478 21.89 -2.53 -26.87
C ASN A 478 22.21 -3.35 -25.62
N ALA A 479 21.35 -4.24 -25.16
CA ALA A 479 21.57 -5.00 -23.92
C ALA A 479 22.84 -5.87 -23.97
N ALA A 480 23.20 -6.35 -25.16
CA ALA A 480 24.43 -7.10 -25.37
C ALA A 480 25.71 -6.28 -25.11
N THR A 481 25.68 -4.95 -25.30
CA THR A 481 26.85 -4.09 -25.02
C THR A 481 27.16 -3.99 -23.53
N PHE A 482 26.17 -4.26 -22.68
CA PHE A 482 26.30 -4.35 -21.23
C PHE A 482 26.56 -5.79 -20.74
N GLY A 483 26.66 -6.78 -21.64
CA GLY A 483 26.88 -8.18 -21.29
C GLY A 483 25.64 -8.93 -20.78
N ALA A 484 24.44 -8.33 -20.88
CA ALA A 484 23.20 -8.96 -20.49
C ALA A 484 22.79 -10.06 -21.49
N GLN A 485 22.52 -11.28 -21.01
CA GLN A 485 22.12 -12.40 -21.86
C GLN A 485 20.63 -12.69 -21.75
N GLN A 486 19.95 -12.75 -22.90
CA GLN A 486 18.52 -12.99 -22.97
C GLN A 486 18.24 -14.29 -23.76
N LYS A 487 17.44 -15.19 -23.19
CA LYS A 487 17.11 -16.51 -23.75
C LYS A 487 15.60 -16.64 -23.93
N PHE A 488 15.14 -16.35 -25.15
CA PHE A 488 13.75 -16.54 -25.58
C PHE A 488 13.46 -18.01 -25.91
N GLY A 489 12.20 -18.40 -25.84
CA GLY A 489 11.75 -19.79 -26.01
C GLY A 489 12.28 -20.71 -24.92
N GLN A 490 12.60 -20.18 -23.73
CA GLN A 490 13.09 -20.93 -22.59
C GLN A 490 12.29 -20.56 -21.35
N VAL A 491 11.62 -21.54 -20.75
CA VAL A 491 10.74 -21.33 -19.60
C VAL A 491 11.43 -21.83 -18.33
N VAL A 492 11.44 -20.99 -17.29
CA VAL A 492 11.76 -21.47 -15.94
C VAL A 492 10.55 -22.25 -15.44
N GLU A 493 10.68 -23.56 -15.32
CA GLU A 493 9.57 -24.46 -14.96
C GLU A 493 9.57 -24.86 -13.49
N TRP A 494 10.67 -24.62 -12.78
CA TRP A 494 10.78 -24.84 -11.35
C TRP A 494 12.00 -24.11 -10.77
N TYR A 495 11.96 -23.82 -9.47
CA TYR A 495 13.13 -23.36 -8.70
C TYR A 495 13.02 -23.77 -7.22
N GLU A 496 14.08 -23.65 -6.43
CA GLU A 496 14.03 -23.80 -4.98
C GLU A 496 15.11 -22.95 -4.34
N GLU A 497 14.73 -22.19 -3.30
CA GLU A 497 15.72 -21.53 -2.45
C GLU A 497 16.47 -22.58 -1.62
N VAL A 498 17.79 -22.47 -1.62
CA VAL A 498 18.70 -23.27 -0.80
C VAL A 498 19.59 -22.35 0.03
N ASP A 499 20.38 -22.90 0.95
CA ASP A 499 21.18 -22.09 1.88
C ASP A 499 22.12 -21.11 1.16
N ASP A 500 22.75 -21.53 0.06
CA ASP A 500 23.79 -20.76 -0.63
C ASP A 500 23.37 -20.21 -2.00
N GLY A 501 22.07 -20.18 -2.29
CA GLY A 501 21.53 -19.65 -3.55
C GLY A 501 20.14 -20.17 -3.90
N VAL A 502 19.87 -20.29 -5.19
CA VAL A 502 18.62 -20.81 -5.75
C VAL A 502 18.95 -21.83 -6.83
N ILE A 503 18.32 -23.00 -6.76
CA ILE A 503 18.35 -23.99 -7.85
C ILE A 503 17.26 -23.60 -8.84
N VAL A 504 17.58 -23.54 -10.13
CA VAL A 504 16.63 -23.13 -11.18
C VAL A 504 16.63 -24.15 -12.30
N ILE A 505 15.43 -24.58 -12.72
CA ILE A 505 15.24 -25.53 -13.81
C ILE A 505 14.57 -24.83 -14.97
N VAL A 506 15.22 -24.93 -16.13
CA VAL A 506 14.84 -24.24 -17.36
C VAL A 506 14.62 -25.25 -18.45
N ARG A 507 13.50 -25.16 -19.15
CA ARG A 507 13.19 -25.99 -20.31
C ARG A 507 13.14 -25.15 -21.58
N ASP A 508 13.85 -25.61 -22.59
CA ASP A 508 13.75 -25.05 -23.94
C ASP A 508 12.42 -25.51 -24.59
N THR A 509 11.55 -24.56 -24.93
CA THR A 509 10.17 -24.85 -25.37
C THR A 509 10.11 -25.51 -26.74
N ARG A 510 11.19 -25.45 -27.53
CA ARG A 510 11.27 -26.06 -28.86
C ARG A 510 11.90 -27.45 -28.81
N THR A 511 13.02 -27.58 -28.12
CA THR A 511 13.79 -28.83 -28.05
C THR A 511 13.39 -29.74 -26.89
N GLN A 512 12.60 -29.23 -25.94
CA GLN A 512 12.22 -29.88 -24.68
C GLN A 512 13.42 -30.26 -23.80
N LYS A 513 14.62 -29.76 -24.11
CA LYS A 513 15.81 -29.98 -23.28
C LYS A 513 15.69 -29.20 -21.98
N VAL A 514 16.00 -29.88 -20.88
CA VAL A 514 15.98 -29.32 -19.53
C VAL A 514 17.41 -29.03 -19.09
N LYS A 515 17.60 -27.86 -18.48
CA LYS A 515 18.87 -27.39 -17.91
C LYS A 515 18.68 -27.04 -16.44
N LYS A 516 19.72 -27.25 -15.66
CA LYS A 516 19.72 -26.98 -14.21
C LYS A 516 20.84 -26.02 -13.84
N TYR A 517 20.45 -24.94 -13.20
CA TYR A 517 21.35 -23.88 -12.77
C TYR A 517 21.39 -23.77 -11.24
N LYS A 518 22.50 -23.26 -10.72
CA LYS A 518 22.63 -22.80 -9.33
C LYS A 518 23.06 -21.34 -9.35
N THR A 519 22.14 -20.44 -9.02
CA THR A 519 22.36 -18.98 -8.99
C THR A 519 22.42 -18.47 -7.56
N LYS A 520 22.96 -17.27 -7.31
CA LYS A 520 22.90 -16.65 -5.97
C LYS A 520 21.53 -16.04 -5.71
N TYR A 521 20.97 -15.37 -6.71
CA TYR A 521 19.68 -14.71 -6.63
C TYR A 521 18.82 -15.04 -7.85
N LEU A 522 17.51 -15.02 -7.64
CA LEU A 522 16.48 -15.16 -8.66
C LEU A 522 15.60 -13.91 -8.63
N ILE A 523 15.32 -13.34 -9.80
CA ILE A 523 14.46 -12.17 -9.94
C ILE A 523 13.30 -12.54 -10.86
N ALA A 524 12.09 -12.26 -10.45
CA ALA A 524 10.88 -12.51 -11.22
C ALA A 524 10.28 -11.19 -11.71
N ALA A 525 10.41 -10.97 -13.01
CA ALA A 525 9.69 -9.99 -13.81
C ALA A 525 8.67 -10.74 -14.72
N ASP A 526 7.99 -11.74 -14.16
CA ASP A 526 7.15 -12.73 -14.85
C ASP A 526 5.69 -12.29 -15.03
N GLY A 527 5.40 -11.01 -14.82
CA GLY A 527 4.12 -10.36 -15.15
C GLY A 527 3.04 -10.49 -14.07
N ASN A 528 1.87 -9.91 -14.33
CA ASN A 528 0.75 -9.84 -13.37
C ASN A 528 0.30 -11.20 -12.83
N ARG A 529 0.36 -12.24 -13.67
CA ARG A 529 0.08 -13.63 -13.33
C ARG A 529 1.29 -14.36 -12.75
N SER A 530 2.24 -13.66 -12.13
CA SER A 530 3.46 -14.20 -11.54
C SER A 530 3.25 -15.51 -10.80
N ALA A 531 3.79 -16.60 -11.36
CA ALA A 531 3.84 -17.89 -10.69
C ALA A 531 4.77 -17.81 -9.47
N THR A 532 5.79 -16.95 -9.57
CA THR A 532 6.79 -16.72 -8.52
C THR A 532 6.14 -16.12 -7.29
N ARG A 533 5.33 -15.06 -7.45
CA ARG A 533 4.58 -14.45 -6.36
C ARG A 533 3.70 -15.47 -5.63
N ARG A 534 2.94 -16.28 -6.37
CA ARG A 534 2.05 -17.31 -5.79
C ARG A 534 2.84 -18.37 -5.04
N LYS A 535 3.96 -18.84 -5.62
CA LYS A 535 4.83 -19.84 -4.99
C LYS A 535 5.47 -19.34 -3.70
N GLU A 536 5.91 -18.08 -3.67
CA GLU A 536 6.46 -17.45 -2.47
C GLU A 536 5.37 -17.07 -1.43
N ASN A 537 4.10 -17.34 -1.76
CA ASN A 537 2.93 -17.01 -0.94
C ASN A 537 2.85 -15.50 -0.59
N ILE A 538 3.31 -14.66 -1.52
CA ILE A 538 3.23 -13.19 -1.43
C ILE A 538 1.82 -12.76 -1.82
N GLN A 539 1.17 -11.99 -0.95
CA GLN A 539 -0.21 -11.57 -1.16
C GLN A 539 -0.28 -10.25 -1.93
N TRP A 540 -1.46 -9.98 -2.46
CA TRP A 540 -1.79 -8.72 -3.11
C TRP A 540 -2.86 -7.98 -2.32
N HIS A 541 -2.76 -6.66 -2.33
CA HIS A 541 -3.80 -5.76 -1.85
C HIS A 541 -4.04 -4.66 -2.89
N GLY A 542 -5.13 -3.91 -2.74
CA GLY A 542 -5.47 -2.80 -3.61
C GLY A 542 -6.95 -2.82 -4.03
N PRO A 543 -7.38 -1.84 -4.83
CA PRO A 543 -8.77 -1.69 -5.27
C PRO A 543 -9.34 -2.89 -6.05
N GLY A 544 -8.48 -3.72 -6.64
CA GLY A 544 -8.90 -4.95 -7.31
C GLY A 544 -9.12 -4.81 -8.81
N ASN A 545 -9.97 -5.69 -9.35
CA ASN A 545 -10.40 -5.66 -10.75
C ASN A 545 -11.47 -4.56 -10.93
N LEU A 546 -11.24 -3.64 -11.87
CA LEU A 546 -12.03 -2.42 -12.02
C LEU A 546 -12.94 -2.46 -13.24
N ALA A 547 -12.45 -3.00 -14.36
CA ALA A 547 -13.21 -3.13 -15.59
C ALA A 547 -12.58 -4.15 -16.54
N ASN A 548 -13.39 -4.78 -17.39
CA ASN A 548 -12.90 -5.59 -18.50
C ASN A 548 -12.99 -4.78 -19.79
N SER A 549 -11.87 -4.70 -20.52
CA SER A 549 -11.75 -3.97 -21.77
C SER A 549 -11.23 -4.90 -22.87
N ILE A 550 -11.37 -4.46 -24.12
CA ILE A 550 -10.79 -5.15 -25.27
C ILE A 550 -9.84 -4.22 -26.03
N SER A 551 -8.97 -4.84 -26.82
CA SER A 551 -8.17 -4.17 -27.84
C SER A 551 -8.33 -4.91 -29.16
N ILE A 552 -8.93 -4.23 -30.13
CA ILE A 552 -9.13 -4.73 -31.48
C ILE A 552 -7.94 -4.25 -32.31
N ASN A 553 -7.04 -5.16 -32.67
CA ASN A 553 -5.94 -4.86 -33.59
C ASN A 553 -6.45 -5.00 -35.02
N PHE A 554 -6.14 -4.02 -35.85
CA PHE A 554 -6.72 -3.93 -37.19
C PHE A 554 -5.75 -3.37 -38.22
N LYS A 555 -6.04 -3.70 -39.48
CA LYS A 555 -5.52 -3.03 -40.67
C LYS A 555 -6.64 -2.22 -41.31
N ALA A 556 -6.34 -1.00 -41.73
CA ALA A 556 -7.26 -0.14 -42.47
C ALA A 556 -6.48 1.05 -43.06
N ASP A 557 -6.81 1.49 -44.27
CA ASP A 557 -6.24 2.68 -44.87
C ASP A 557 -6.98 3.95 -44.40
N LEU A 558 -6.42 4.60 -43.37
CA LEU A 558 -7.00 5.82 -42.79
C LEU A 558 -6.40 7.10 -43.38
N VAL A 559 -5.38 7.01 -44.24
CA VAL A 559 -4.68 8.18 -44.81
C VAL A 559 -5.61 9.12 -45.57
N PRO A 560 -6.56 8.63 -46.42
CA PRO A 560 -7.49 9.51 -47.13
C PRO A 560 -8.39 10.34 -46.21
N TYR A 561 -8.58 9.89 -44.96
CA TYR A 561 -9.48 10.51 -44.00
C TYR A 561 -8.75 11.45 -43.03
N LEU A 562 -7.55 11.05 -42.59
CA LEU A 562 -6.80 11.76 -41.55
C LEU A 562 -5.66 12.63 -42.10
N GLY A 563 -5.25 12.42 -43.36
CA GLY A 563 -4.16 13.15 -43.98
C GLY A 563 -2.87 13.04 -43.17
N THR A 564 -2.25 14.18 -42.86
CA THR A 564 -1.02 14.24 -42.05
C THR A 564 -1.20 13.84 -40.58
N ARG A 565 -2.45 13.72 -40.10
CA ARG A 565 -2.75 13.23 -38.74
C ARG A 565 -2.76 11.71 -38.63
N ALA A 566 -2.54 11.00 -39.73
CA ALA A 566 -2.37 9.54 -39.80
C ALA A 566 -0.99 9.08 -39.25
N VAL A 567 -0.54 9.66 -38.14
CA VAL A 567 0.75 9.39 -37.49
C VAL A 567 0.53 8.71 -36.14
N HIS A 568 1.58 8.16 -35.50
CA HIS A 568 1.38 7.54 -34.18
C HIS A 568 0.93 8.60 -33.19
N GLY A 569 -0.23 8.35 -32.57
CA GLY A 569 -0.80 9.15 -31.50
C GLY A 569 -1.91 8.38 -30.80
N VAL A 570 -2.22 8.76 -29.55
CA VAL A 570 -3.42 8.27 -28.86
C VAL A 570 -4.52 9.30 -29.06
N THR A 571 -5.64 8.85 -29.62
CA THR A 571 -6.86 9.66 -29.73
C THR A 571 -7.97 8.96 -28.96
N TYR A 572 -8.45 9.57 -27.89
CA TYR A 572 -9.56 9.04 -27.11
C TYR A 572 -10.89 9.35 -27.78
N ILE A 573 -11.76 8.35 -27.74
CA ILE A 573 -13.11 8.43 -28.29
C ILE A 573 -14.10 8.44 -27.13
N MET A 574 -14.91 9.49 -27.05
CA MET A 574 -15.99 9.59 -26.08
C MET A 574 -17.28 10.08 -26.74
N ASN A 575 -18.31 9.24 -26.71
CA ASN A 575 -19.66 9.60 -27.12
C ASN A 575 -20.69 8.83 -26.26
N ALA A 576 -21.98 9.04 -26.54
CA ALA A 576 -23.06 8.44 -25.74
C ALA A 576 -23.02 6.91 -25.69
N ASP A 577 -22.58 6.28 -26.78
CA ASP A 577 -22.61 4.84 -26.99
C ASP A 577 -21.24 4.18 -26.73
N PHE A 578 -20.13 4.93 -26.79
CA PHE A 578 -18.77 4.38 -26.77
C PHE A 578 -17.79 5.19 -25.92
N THR A 579 -16.89 4.46 -25.26
CA THR A 579 -15.68 5.01 -24.63
C THR A 579 -14.49 4.12 -24.97
N GLY A 580 -13.49 4.71 -25.59
CA GLY A 580 -12.36 3.99 -26.16
C GLY A 580 -11.20 4.88 -26.55
N GLY A 581 -10.31 4.35 -27.38
CA GLY A 581 -9.24 5.15 -27.97
C GLY A 581 -8.54 4.41 -29.10
N PHE A 582 -8.14 5.17 -30.12
CA PHE A 582 -7.29 4.67 -31.19
C PHE A 582 -5.83 4.94 -30.85
N ARG A 583 -4.99 3.95 -31.13
CA ARG A 583 -3.56 4.17 -31.33
C ARG A 583 -3.20 3.66 -32.72
N LEU A 584 -2.80 4.59 -33.58
CA LEU A 584 -2.48 4.31 -34.98
C LEU A 584 -0.99 4.00 -35.14
N ILE A 585 -0.68 3.18 -36.14
CA ILE A 585 0.69 2.98 -36.64
C ILE A 585 1.00 4.09 -37.67
N ALA A 586 2.27 4.36 -37.91
CA ALA A 586 2.79 5.42 -38.74
C ALA A 586 2.31 5.19 -40.16
N GLY A 587 1.77 6.25 -40.76
CA GLY A 587 1.14 6.16 -42.07
C GLY A 587 -0.29 5.62 -42.03
N GLY A 588 -0.88 5.43 -40.84
CA GLY A 588 -2.31 5.17 -40.64
C GLY A 588 -2.89 4.01 -41.42
N LYS A 589 -2.09 2.97 -41.70
CA LYS A 589 -2.53 1.74 -42.38
C LYS A 589 -3.02 0.64 -41.42
N GLY A 590 -3.07 0.95 -40.14
CA GLY A 590 -3.50 0.02 -39.09
C GLY A 590 -3.24 0.60 -37.70
N GLY A 591 -3.57 -0.18 -36.69
CA GLY A 591 -3.43 0.20 -35.29
C GLY A 591 -4.23 -0.70 -34.38
N PHE A 592 -4.51 -0.22 -33.18
CA PHE A 592 -5.48 -0.88 -32.31
C PHE A 592 -6.49 0.11 -31.72
N LEU A 593 -7.71 -0.39 -31.60
CA LEU A 593 -8.84 0.29 -30.98
C LEU A 593 -9.07 -0.33 -29.60
N ILE A 594 -8.85 0.46 -28.56
CA ILE A 594 -9.22 0.12 -27.19
C ILE A 594 -10.71 0.42 -27.01
N VAL A 595 -11.48 -0.55 -26.53
CA VAL A 595 -12.89 -0.34 -26.17
C VAL A 595 -13.09 -0.73 -24.71
N SER A 596 -13.55 0.22 -23.90
CA SER A 596 -13.90 -0.02 -22.49
C SER A 596 -15.41 0.04 -22.24
N LYS A 597 -16.13 0.78 -23.07
CA LYS A 597 -17.59 0.80 -23.06
C LYS A 597 -18.09 0.79 -24.49
N ALA A 598 -19.08 -0.04 -24.76
CA ALA A 598 -19.85 -0.06 -26.00
C ALA A 598 -21.34 -0.24 -25.66
N LYS A 599 -22.22 0.24 -26.53
CA LYS A 599 -23.67 0.06 -26.41
C LYS A 599 -24.05 -1.42 -26.28
N GLY A 600 -24.83 -1.74 -25.25
CA GLY A 600 -25.21 -3.12 -24.92
C GLY A 600 -24.10 -3.94 -24.24
N ARG A 601 -22.96 -3.31 -23.93
CA ARG A 601 -21.79 -3.89 -23.23
C ARG A 601 -21.24 -2.89 -22.21
N GLU A 602 -22.11 -2.30 -21.41
CA GLU A 602 -21.78 -1.26 -20.45
C GLU A 602 -21.00 -1.78 -19.24
N THR A 603 -21.18 -3.05 -18.89
CA THR A 603 -20.52 -3.72 -17.75
C THR A 603 -19.19 -4.37 -18.12
N GLY A 604 -18.71 -4.18 -19.34
CA GLY A 604 -17.46 -4.74 -19.86
C GLY A 604 -17.67 -5.87 -20.87
N PHE A 605 -16.58 -6.54 -21.21
CA PHE A 605 -16.54 -7.56 -22.25
C PHE A 605 -16.22 -8.92 -21.66
N GLU A 606 -17.16 -9.85 -21.76
CA GLU A 606 -16.86 -11.24 -21.45
C GLU A 606 -15.81 -11.78 -22.44
N PRO A 607 -14.85 -12.58 -21.97
CA PRO A 607 -13.86 -13.17 -22.86
C PRO A 607 -14.47 -13.94 -24.04
N ASP A 608 -13.86 -13.84 -25.22
CA ASP A 608 -14.30 -14.46 -26.48
C ASP A 608 -15.71 -14.06 -26.96
N SER A 609 -16.31 -13.01 -26.39
CA SER A 609 -17.68 -12.59 -26.70
C SER A 609 -17.82 -11.63 -27.89
N VAL A 610 -16.73 -11.20 -28.54
CA VAL A 610 -16.73 -10.22 -29.62
C VAL A 610 -16.24 -10.89 -30.88
N PHE A 611 -17.06 -10.88 -31.93
CA PHE A 611 -16.71 -11.40 -33.25
C PHE A 611 -16.40 -10.26 -34.21
N GLU A 612 -15.97 -10.61 -35.43
CA GLU A 612 -15.54 -9.63 -36.43
C GLU A 612 -16.64 -8.60 -36.76
N LYS A 613 -17.90 -9.04 -36.76
CA LYS A 613 -19.05 -8.17 -37.02
C LYS A 613 -19.17 -7.07 -35.95
N GLU A 614 -19.15 -7.43 -34.67
CA GLU A 614 -19.22 -6.45 -33.58
C GLU A 614 -17.98 -5.55 -33.56
N ALA A 615 -16.79 -6.10 -33.86
CA ALA A 615 -15.57 -5.31 -33.96
C ALA A 615 -15.65 -4.26 -35.09
N ARG A 616 -16.25 -4.63 -36.23
CA ARG A 616 -16.52 -3.72 -37.35
C ARG A 616 -17.50 -2.61 -36.95
N GLU A 617 -18.62 -2.96 -36.31
CA GLU A 617 -19.61 -1.98 -35.82
C GLU A 617 -18.98 -1.00 -34.82
N MET A 618 -18.14 -1.49 -33.90
CA MET A 618 -17.40 -0.64 -32.95
C MET A 618 -16.40 0.28 -33.67
N PHE A 619 -15.66 -0.25 -34.65
CA PHE A 619 -14.73 0.55 -35.43
C PHE A 619 -15.44 1.67 -36.18
N GLU A 620 -16.54 1.39 -36.87
CA GLU A 620 -17.31 2.41 -37.61
C GLU A 620 -17.88 3.47 -36.68
N ALA A 621 -18.43 3.06 -35.53
CA ALA A 621 -18.98 3.99 -34.55
C ALA A 621 -17.91 4.91 -33.94
N CYS A 622 -16.73 4.36 -33.61
CA CYS A 622 -15.63 5.12 -33.03
C CYS A 622 -14.87 5.96 -34.05
N SER A 623 -14.69 5.45 -35.28
CA SER A 623 -13.93 6.15 -36.31
C SER A 623 -14.76 7.16 -37.09
N GLY A 624 -16.06 6.92 -37.28
CA GLY A 624 -16.88 7.65 -38.24
C GLY A 624 -16.57 7.30 -39.71
N ILE A 625 -15.80 6.23 -39.94
CA ILE A 625 -15.36 5.77 -41.26
C ILE A 625 -16.05 4.45 -41.56
N ASP A 626 -16.53 4.31 -42.79
CA ASP A 626 -17.08 3.07 -43.34
C ASP A 626 -15.96 2.02 -43.46
N ALA A 627 -16.14 0.89 -42.78
CA ALA A 627 -15.12 -0.14 -42.64
C ALA A 627 -14.78 -0.82 -43.98
N GLU A 628 -15.73 -0.89 -44.92
CA GLU A 628 -15.49 -1.46 -46.25
C GLU A 628 -14.61 -0.52 -47.09
N LYS A 629 -14.86 0.79 -47.01
CA LYS A 629 -14.12 1.80 -47.81
C LYS A 629 -12.66 1.95 -47.42
N CYS A 630 -12.32 1.75 -46.14
CA CYS A 630 -10.94 1.78 -45.68
C CYS A 630 -10.27 0.39 -45.66
N GLY A 631 -10.96 -0.67 -46.11
CA GLY A 631 -10.41 -2.03 -46.10
C GLY A 631 -10.12 -2.55 -44.70
N PHE A 632 -11.03 -2.30 -43.75
CA PHE A 632 -10.89 -2.73 -42.36
C PHE A 632 -10.89 -4.26 -42.23
N GLU A 633 -9.80 -4.77 -41.68
CA GLU A 633 -9.58 -6.18 -41.35
C GLU A 633 -9.17 -6.28 -39.87
N VAL A 634 -9.81 -7.20 -39.13
CA VAL A 634 -9.43 -7.50 -37.75
C VAL A 634 -8.29 -8.51 -37.78
N ASP A 635 -7.14 -8.13 -37.23
CA ASP A 635 -6.01 -9.07 -37.05
C ASP A 635 -6.29 -10.01 -35.87
N PHE A 636 -6.59 -9.44 -34.70
CA PHE A 636 -7.00 -10.19 -33.51
C PHE A 636 -7.64 -9.26 -32.46
N ILE A 637 -8.33 -9.86 -31.50
CA ILE A 637 -8.96 -9.17 -30.37
C ILE A 637 -8.33 -9.69 -29.08
N SER A 638 -7.75 -8.78 -28.29
CA SER A 638 -7.25 -9.10 -26.95
C SER A 638 -8.23 -8.63 -25.90
N TYR A 639 -8.47 -9.49 -24.90
CA TYR A 639 -9.20 -9.12 -23.70
C TYR A 639 -8.19 -8.70 -22.64
N TRP A 640 -8.57 -7.76 -21.78
CA TRP A 640 -7.72 -7.41 -20.66
C TRP A 640 -8.53 -6.78 -19.53
N THR A 641 -8.16 -7.13 -18.30
CA THR A 641 -8.73 -6.54 -17.09
C THR A 641 -7.92 -5.32 -16.65
N VAL A 642 -8.59 -4.19 -16.49
CA VAL A 642 -8.09 -3.03 -15.75
C VAL A 642 -8.09 -3.42 -14.28
N ALA A 643 -6.92 -3.39 -13.63
CA ALA A 643 -6.78 -3.75 -12.24
C ALA A 643 -5.78 -2.86 -11.51
N ALA A 644 -5.91 -2.82 -10.19
CA ALA A 644 -5.03 -2.09 -9.29
C ALA A 644 -4.65 -3.00 -8.10
N TYR A 645 -3.41 -3.47 -8.08
CA TYR A 645 -2.85 -4.36 -7.07
C TYR A 645 -1.41 -3.96 -6.73
N ASN A 646 -1.02 -4.16 -5.48
CA ASN A 646 0.35 -4.11 -5.02
C ASN A 646 0.63 -5.29 -4.09
N ALA A 647 1.83 -5.86 -4.19
CA ALA A 647 2.27 -6.94 -3.32
C ALA A 647 2.60 -6.44 -1.91
N ASP A 648 2.30 -7.27 -0.91
CA ASP A 648 2.65 -6.97 0.48
C ASP A 648 4.15 -7.08 0.75
N GLU A 649 4.84 -7.92 -0.03
CA GLU A 649 6.30 -8.11 0.01
C GLU A 649 6.86 -8.23 -1.42
N TYR A 650 8.04 -7.66 -1.66
CA TYR A 650 8.74 -7.74 -2.95
C TYR A 650 9.90 -8.74 -2.92
N ALA A 651 10.11 -9.41 -1.77
CA ALA A 651 11.12 -10.44 -1.58
C ALA A 651 10.52 -11.67 -0.89
N SER A 652 11.05 -12.83 -1.27
CA SER A 652 10.83 -14.10 -0.57
C SER A 652 11.28 -14.05 0.89
N LYS A 653 10.74 -14.96 1.71
CA LYS A 653 11.14 -15.11 3.11
C LYS A 653 12.62 -15.50 3.27
N GLY A 654 13.16 -16.25 2.32
CA GLY A 654 14.58 -16.65 2.31
C GLY A 654 15.52 -15.54 1.83
N GLY A 655 14.98 -14.46 1.25
CA GLY A 655 15.73 -13.29 0.82
C GLY A 655 16.59 -13.52 -0.41
N LYS A 656 16.32 -14.57 -1.20
CA LYS A 656 17.07 -14.87 -2.44
C LYS A 656 16.25 -14.74 -3.72
N VAL A 657 14.92 -14.73 -3.60
CA VAL A 657 13.98 -14.47 -4.71
C VAL A 657 13.32 -13.10 -4.54
N PHE A 658 13.27 -12.31 -5.61
CA PHE A 658 12.67 -10.98 -5.64
C PHE A 658 11.64 -10.87 -6.77
N ILE A 659 10.57 -10.11 -6.59
CA ILE A 659 9.57 -9.81 -7.63
C ILE A 659 9.62 -8.32 -8.01
N MET A 660 9.34 -7.98 -9.27
CA MET A 660 9.34 -6.58 -9.76
C MET A 660 8.39 -6.34 -10.92
N GLY A 661 8.06 -5.07 -11.19
CA GLY A 661 7.11 -4.70 -12.24
C GLY A 661 5.73 -5.32 -11.99
N ASP A 662 5.05 -5.73 -13.06
CA ASP A 662 3.71 -6.33 -12.97
C ASP A 662 3.61 -7.54 -12.02
N ALA A 663 4.71 -8.26 -11.75
CA ALA A 663 4.72 -9.34 -10.77
C ALA A 663 4.46 -8.82 -9.34
N ALA A 664 4.94 -7.61 -9.05
CA ALA A 664 4.85 -6.93 -7.77
C ALA A 664 3.64 -5.97 -7.71
N HIS A 665 3.41 -5.18 -8.75
CA HIS A 665 2.34 -4.18 -8.79
C HIS A 665 1.65 -4.11 -10.14
N VAL A 666 0.32 -4.13 -10.14
CA VAL A 666 -0.52 -3.95 -11.34
C VAL A 666 -1.24 -2.63 -11.19
N MET A 667 -1.19 -1.80 -12.23
CA MET A 667 -1.78 -0.47 -12.20
C MET A 667 -2.71 -0.29 -13.40
N PRO A 668 -3.79 0.50 -13.26
CA PRO A 668 -4.63 0.85 -14.38
C PRO A 668 -3.81 1.52 -15.49
N PRO A 669 -3.87 1.04 -16.75
CA PRO A 669 -3.14 1.66 -17.85
C PRO A 669 -3.81 2.97 -18.29
N LYS A 670 -5.11 3.12 -18.02
CA LYS A 670 -5.93 4.28 -18.38
C LYS A 670 -5.96 5.32 -17.26
N ALA A 671 -5.34 6.47 -17.51
CA ALA A 671 -5.97 7.74 -17.19
C ALA A 671 -6.63 8.20 -18.50
N ALA A 672 -7.89 7.83 -18.72
CA ALA A 672 -8.63 8.17 -19.93
C ALA A 672 -8.94 9.67 -20.06
N ASP A 673 -8.50 10.49 -19.11
CA ASP A 673 -8.25 11.91 -19.30
C ASP A 673 -6.88 12.22 -18.66
N LEU A 674 -6.07 13.03 -19.35
CA LEU A 674 -4.90 13.79 -18.87
C LEU A 674 -3.57 13.03 -18.59
N ASP A 675 -2.53 13.50 -19.27
CA ASP A 675 -1.09 13.69 -18.98
C ASP A 675 -0.19 12.65 -18.28
N ILE A 676 -0.69 11.67 -17.52
CA ILE A 676 0.14 10.50 -17.10
C ILE A 676 -0.72 9.22 -17.09
N GLY A 677 -0.60 8.45 -18.17
CA GLY A 677 -0.84 7.00 -18.18
C GLY A 677 0.47 6.22 -18.15
N GLY A 678 0.43 4.89 -18.08
CA GLY A 678 1.63 4.07 -18.28
C GLY A 678 2.62 4.00 -17.09
N MET A 679 2.19 4.27 -15.86
CA MET A 679 3.06 4.19 -14.68
C MET A 679 3.62 2.79 -14.41
N GLY A 680 2.86 1.72 -14.65
CA GLY A 680 3.26 0.35 -14.27
C GLY A 680 4.64 -0.08 -14.77
N GLY A 681 4.89 0.03 -16.08
CA GLY A 681 6.19 -0.31 -16.67
C GLY A 681 7.33 0.57 -16.14
N ASN A 682 7.08 1.88 -15.97
CA ASN A 682 8.06 2.84 -15.46
C ASN A 682 8.42 2.58 -13.99
N THR A 683 7.42 2.28 -13.15
CA THR A 683 7.63 1.85 -11.77
C THR A 683 8.43 0.55 -11.71
N GLY A 684 8.17 -0.38 -12.64
CA GLY A 684 8.98 -1.60 -12.80
C GLY A 684 10.44 -1.32 -13.17
N VAL A 685 10.73 -0.33 -14.02
CA VAL A 685 12.12 0.08 -14.29
C VAL A 685 12.75 0.72 -13.05
N ALA A 686 12.00 1.51 -12.28
CA ALA A 686 12.47 2.05 -11.01
C ALA A 686 12.77 0.94 -9.96
N ASP A 687 12.03 -0.18 -9.98
CA ASP A 687 12.35 -1.36 -9.17
C ASP A 687 13.70 -1.96 -9.56
N ALA A 688 13.91 -2.17 -10.86
CA ALA A 688 15.15 -2.71 -11.40
C ALA A 688 16.35 -1.78 -11.07
N TYR A 689 16.16 -0.47 -11.23
CA TYR A 689 17.18 0.54 -10.94
C TYR A 689 17.60 0.55 -9.47
N ASN A 690 16.63 0.41 -8.57
CA ASN A 690 16.88 0.31 -7.13
C ASN A 690 17.62 -0.98 -6.74
N LEU A 691 17.24 -2.12 -7.32
CA LEU A 691 17.78 -3.43 -6.93
C LEU A 691 19.16 -3.72 -7.54
N ALA A 692 19.43 -3.26 -8.77
CA ALA A 692 20.63 -3.63 -9.52
C ALA A 692 21.93 -3.20 -8.83
N TRP A 693 22.02 -1.95 -8.36
CA TRP A 693 23.23 -1.48 -7.68
C TRP A 693 23.43 -2.18 -6.33
N LYS A 694 22.34 -2.43 -5.58
CA LYS A 694 22.39 -3.15 -4.30
C LYS A 694 22.94 -4.55 -4.49
N MET A 695 22.43 -5.27 -5.48
CA MET A 695 22.94 -6.60 -5.86
C MET A 695 24.40 -6.54 -6.28
N ALA A 696 24.81 -5.54 -7.07
CA ALA A 696 26.19 -5.40 -7.48
C ALA A 696 27.14 -5.18 -6.29
N TYR A 697 26.74 -4.39 -5.30
CA TYR A 697 27.52 -4.17 -4.09
C TYR A 697 27.60 -5.43 -3.22
N VAL A 698 26.50 -6.16 -3.04
CA VAL A 698 26.48 -7.42 -2.27
C VAL A 698 27.30 -8.50 -2.97
N LEU A 699 27.11 -8.71 -4.27
CA LEU A 699 27.84 -9.73 -5.05
C LEU A 699 29.33 -9.42 -5.19
N SER A 700 29.72 -8.13 -5.06
CA SER A 700 31.12 -7.70 -5.04
C SER A 700 31.72 -7.62 -3.62
N ASN A 701 31.02 -8.12 -2.60
CA ASN A 701 31.42 -8.06 -1.17
C ASN A 701 31.70 -6.64 -0.64
N LYS A 702 31.04 -5.62 -1.22
CA LYS A 702 31.11 -4.22 -0.77
C LYS A 702 30.00 -3.85 0.22
N ALA A 703 28.99 -4.70 0.35
CA ALA A 703 27.84 -4.50 1.23
C ALA A 703 27.37 -5.82 1.86
N SER A 704 26.66 -5.72 2.98
CA SER A 704 26.02 -6.87 3.62
C SER A 704 24.83 -7.36 2.78
N PRO A 705 24.52 -8.68 2.76
CA PRO A 705 23.28 -9.18 2.17
C PRO A 705 22.00 -8.51 2.70
N ASN A 706 22.04 -7.96 3.92
CA ASN A 706 20.94 -7.18 4.48
C ASN A 706 20.59 -5.93 3.66
N LEU A 707 21.54 -5.36 2.89
CA LEU A 707 21.24 -4.27 1.96
C LEU A 707 20.10 -4.63 1.01
N LEU A 708 19.97 -5.90 0.61
CA LEU A 708 18.88 -6.34 -0.28
C LEU A 708 17.50 -6.29 0.40
N LYS A 709 17.42 -6.31 1.73
CA LYS A 709 16.14 -6.16 2.45
C LYS A 709 15.54 -4.76 2.26
N THR A 710 16.41 -3.77 2.07
CA THR A 710 15.98 -2.37 1.83
C THR A 710 15.26 -2.21 0.49
N TYR A 711 15.40 -3.15 -0.46
CA TYR A 711 14.62 -3.15 -1.68
C TYR A 711 13.12 -3.18 -1.37
N ASN A 712 12.69 -4.07 -0.47
CA ASN A 712 11.31 -4.15 -0.05
C ASN A 712 10.86 -2.88 0.69
N GLN A 713 11.66 -2.43 1.66
CA GLN A 713 11.37 -1.24 2.47
C GLN A 713 11.19 0.04 1.62
N GLU A 714 11.91 0.14 0.51
CA GLU A 714 11.86 1.31 -0.38
C GLU A 714 10.86 1.16 -1.52
N ARG A 715 10.82 0.00 -2.18
CA ARG A 715 10.06 -0.20 -3.42
C ARG A 715 8.64 -0.63 -3.20
N GLN A 716 8.34 -1.38 -2.14
CA GLN A 716 6.96 -1.78 -1.85
C GLN A 716 6.08 -0.55 -1.56
N PRO A 717 6.48 0.42 -0.70
CA PRO A 717 5.68 1.63 -0.48
C PRO A 717 5.64 2.56 -1.69
N ALA A 718 6.73 2.66 -2.45
CA ALA A 718 6.76 3.49 -3.66
C ALA A 718 5.89 2.91 -4.79
N GLY A 719 5.83 1.58 -4.90
CA GLY A 719 4.90 0.87 -5.77
C GLY A 719 3.45 1.07 -5.32
N ASP A 720 3.19 1.03 -4.00
CA ASP A 720 1.87 1.32 -3.42
C ASP A 720 1.41 2.73 -3.76
N PHE A 721 2.26 3.72 -3.53
CA PHE A 721 2.02 5.12 -3.87
C PHE A 721 1.69 5.29 -5.35
N SER A 722 2.50 4.69 -6.23
CA SER A 722 2.30 4.78 -7.68
C SER A 722 0.98 4.11 -8.11
N MET A 723 0.63 2.97 -7.51
CA MET A 723 -0.61 2.25 -7.79
C MET A 723 -1.84 3.06 -7.38
N HIS A 724 -1.82 3.65 -6.18
CA HIS A 724 -2.91 4.51 -5.71
C HIS A 724 -3.02 5.78 -6.56
N GLN A 725 -1.90 6.41 -6.94
CA GLN A 725 -1.91 7.59 -7.81
C GLN A 725 -2.41 7.27 -9.23
N ALA A 726 -2.12 6.08 -9.76
CA ALA A 726 -2.70 5.61 -11.02
C ALA A 726 -4.20 5.32 -10.88
N PHE A 727 -4.63 4.73 -9.76
CA PHE A 727 -6.04 4.50 -9.46
C PHE A 727 -6.83 5.79 -9.28
N SER A 728 -6.32 6.77 -8.53
CA SER A 728 -6.96 8.08 -8.36
C SER A 728 -7.14 8.80 -9.69
N ARG A 729 -6.17 8.73 -10.60
CA ARG A 729 -6.31 9.29 -11.95
C ARG A 729 -7.38 8.57 -12.76
N LEU A 730 -7.46 7.24 -12.68
CA LEU A 730 -8.56 6.51 -13.31
C LEU A 730 -9.92 6.99 -12.77
N VAL A 731 -10.07 7.07 -11.44
CA VAL A 731 -11.34 7.47 -10.80
C VAL A 731 -11.72 8.90 -11.13
N ASN A 732 -10.82 9.86 -10.95
CA ASN A 732 -11.11 11.29 -11.12
C ASN A 732 -11.25 11.67 -12.58
N ARG A 733 -10.38 11.12 -13.42
CA ARG A 733 -10.25 11.55 -14.82
C ARG A 733 -11.17 10.73 -15.74
N VAL A 734 -11.40 9.43 -15.47
CA VAL A 734 -12.23 8.56 -16.34
C VAL A 734 -13.63 8.35 -15.78
N PHE A 735 -13.73 8.01 -14.50
CA PHE A 735 -15.01 7.74 -13.87
C PHE A 735 -15.67 9.02 -13.34
N HIS A 736 -14.98 10.17 -13.43
CA HIS A 736 -15.42 11.47 -12.92
C HIS A 736 -15.95 11.38 -11.48
N GLY A 737 -15.25 10.62 -10.63
CA GLY A 737 -15.58 10.45 -9.21
C GLY A 737 -16.82 9.60 -8.92
N LYS A 738 -17.40 8.90 -9.92
CA LYS A 738 -18.60 8.08 -9.70
C LYS A 738 -18.31 6.81 -8.90
N GLY A 739 -18.62 6.85 -7.61
CA GLY A 739 -18.84 5.67 -6.78
C GLY A 739 -17.60 4.91 -6.31
N LEU A 740 -16.39 5.48 -6.47
CA LEU A 740 -15.15 4.91 -5.96
C LEU A 740 -14.41 5.98 -5.16
N GLU A 741 -14.14 5.69 -3.88
CA GLU A 741 -13.24 6.53 -3.08
C GLU A 741 -11.80 6.31 -3.52
N CYS A 742 -11.04 7.39 -3.67
CA CYS A 742 -9.64 7.33 -4.01
C CYS A 742 -8.86 8.44 -3.29
N GLU A 743 -7.54 8.30 -3.24
CA GLU A 743 -6.69 9.33 -2.66
C GLU A 743 -6.71 10.61 -3.50
N LYS A 744 -6.31 11.73 -2.88
CA LYS A 744 -6.09 12.97 -3.62
C LYS A 744 -5.07 12.74 -4.72
N GLU A 745 -5.46 13.10 -5.93
CA GLU A 745 -4.56 13.11 -7.07
C GLU A 745 -3.48 14.18 -6.89
N LEU A 746 -2.22 13.76 -6.99
CA LEU A 746 -1.06 14.64 -6.90
C LEU A 746 -0.62 15.12 -8.28
N PRO A 747 0.10 16.24 -8.37
CA PRO A 747 0.67 16.70 -9.63
C PRO A 747 1.55 15.64 -10.29
N ASP A 748 1.54 15.65 -11.61
CA ASP A 748 2.20 14.65 -12.45
C ASP A 748 3.71 14.54 -12.18
N LEU A 749 4.40 15.68 -12.08
CA LEU A 749 5.83 15.72 -11.72
C LEU A 749 6.12 15.14 -10.33
N VAL A 750 5.21 15.29 -9.36
CA VAL A 750 5.36 14.70 -8.02
C VAL A 750 5.33 13.18 -8.09
N CYS A 751 4.44 12.62 -8.91
CA CYS A 751 4.36 11.17 -9.10
C CYS A 751 5.59 10.61 -9.84
N GLU A 752 6.13 11.33 -10.82
CA GLU A 752 7.27 10.86 -11.61
C GLU A 752 8.62 11.00 -10.90
N LEU A 753 8.85 12.13 -10.24
CA LEU A 753 10.18 12.52 -9.73
C LEU A 753 10.20 12.82 -8.22
N GLY A 754 9.03 13.02 -7.60
CA GLY A 754 8.90 13.54 -6.24
C GLY A 754 8.59 12.48 -5.18
N TYR A 755 8.47 11.20 -5.51
CA TYR A 755 8.31 10.16 -4.49
C TYR A 755 9.58 10.05 -3.62
N ARG A 756 9.41 9.76 -2.32
CA ARG A 756 10.50 9.65 -1.35
C ARG A 756 10.50 8.31 -0.65
N TYR A 757 11.69 7.81 -0.34
CA TYR A 757 11.88 6.68 0.55
C TYR A 757 11.93 7.19 2.00
N THR A 758 11.00 6.72 2.83
CA THR A 758 10.95 7.09 4.26
C THR A 758 11.78 6.15 5.14
N SER A 759 12.22 5.02 4.60
CA SER A 759 13.10 4.04 5.24
C SER A 759 13.89 3.27 4.18
N GLY A 760 14.92 2.52 4.59
CA GLY A 760 15.76 1.73 3.69
C GLY A 760 17.24 2.04 3.83
N ALA A 761 17.98 1.96 2.71
CA ALA A 761 19.40 2.25 2.62
C ALA A 761 19.65 3.77 2.60
N ILE A 762 19.26 4.42 3.69
CA ILE A 762 19.40 5.85 3.97
C ILE A 762 19.78 6.03 5.45
N VAL A 763 20.47 7.13 5.77
CA VAL A 763 20.74 7.51 7.17
C VAL A 763 19.53 8.29 7.70
N PRO A 764 18.90 7.86 8.81
CA PRO A 764 17.80 8.59 9.42
C PRO A 764 18.23 10.01 9.82
N SER A 765 17.30 10.97 9.69
CA SER A 765 17.45 12.34 10.16
C SER A 765 16.36 12.65 11.19
N ASP A 766 16.68 13.47 12.19
CA ASP A 766 15.72 13.95 13.21
C ASP A 766 14.79 15.05 12.65
N GLU A 767 14.93 15.40 11.37
CA GLU A 767 14.07 16.36 10.71
C GLU A 767 12.63 15.84 10.55
N ILE A 768 11.66 16.69 10.93
CA ILE A 768 10.22 16.38 11.01
C ILE A 768 9.64 15.88 9.65
N ASP A 769 10.28 16.23 8.53
CA ASP A 769 9.79 15.91 7.19
C ASP A 769 10.21 14.52 6.65
N MET A 770 10.90 13.68 7.45
CA MET A 770 11.26 12.30 7.04
C MET A 770 10.05 11.37 6.85
N GLU A 771 8.90 11.69 7.45
CA GLU A 771 7.67 10.90 7.31
C GLU A 771 6.91 11.16 5.99
N ARG A 772 7.28 12.20 5.23
CA ARG A 772 6.61 12.54 3.96
C ARG A 772 7.05 11.62 2.83
N SER A 773 6.11 10.87 2.27
CA SER A 773 6.32 9.94 1.15
C SER A 773 6.50 10.61 -0.21
N TYR A 774 6.33 11.93 -0.31
CA TYR A 774 6.58 12.70 -1.54
C TYR A 774 6.96 14.16 -1.25
N GLU A 775 7.52 14.82 -2.25
CA GLU A 775 7.89 16.23 -2.27
C GLU A 775 7.61 16.88 -3.64
N ASN A 776 7.63 18.21 -3.70
CA ASN A 776 7.53 18.93 -4.96
C ASN A 776 8.91 18.99 -5.65
N PRO A 777 9.10 18.42 -6.86
CA PRO A 777 10.39 18.48 -7.53
C PRO A 777 10.91 19.91 -7.82
N HIS A 778 10.01 20.90 -7.89
CA HIS A 778 10.40 22.31 -8.05
C HIS A 778 10.87 22.98 -6.75
N ASP A 779 10.56 22.39 -5.60
CA ASP A 779 10.95 22.87 -4.29
C ASP A 779 11.27 21.67 -3.37
N PRO A 780 12.34 20.91 -3.68
CA PRO A 780 12.68 19.70 -2.95
C PRO A 780 13.15 20.02 -1.52
N TYR A 781 12.95 19.09 -0.60
CA TYR A 781 13.46 19.18 0.77
C TYR A 781 14.96 18.92 0.83
N VAL A 782 15.49 18.15 -0.13
CA VAL A 782 16.92 17.77 -0.22
C VAL A 782 17.37 17.00 1.03
N LEU A 783 16.56 16.01 1.38
CA LEU A 783 16.75 15.14 2.54
C LEU A 783 16.99 13.69 2.11
N PRO A 784 17.55 12.85 3.01
CA PRO A 784 17.66 11.43 2.76
C PRO A 784 16.33 10.82 2.27
N GLY A 785 16.43 9.92 1.30
CA GLY A 785 15.29 9.29 0.63
C GLY A 785 14.67 10.07 -0.52
N GLY A 786 15.02 11.35 -0.70
CA GLY A 786 14.66 12.14 -1.89
C GLY A 786 15.60 11.90 -3.08
N ARG A 787 15.09 12.17 -4.29
CA ARG A 787 15.92 12.18 -5.52
C ARG A 787 16.87 13.39 -5.48
N LEU A 788 18.11 13.21 -5.91
CA LEU A 788 19.05 14.33 -6.10
C LEU A 788 18.42 15.38 -7.03
N PRO A 789 18.29 16.66 -6.62
CA PRO A 789 17.75 17.68 -7.51
C PRO A 789 18.68 17.98 -8.68
N HIS A 790 18.08 18.18 -9.85
CA HIS A 790 18.78 18.58 -11.06
C HIS A 790 19.34 20.01 -10.92
N VAL A 791 20.60 20.19 -11.30
CA VAL A 791 21.26 21.48 -11.51
C VAL A 791 22.08 21.40 -12.79
N TRP A 792 22.08 22.46 -13.59
CA TRP A 792 22.95 22.57 -14.76
C TRP A 792 24.36 23.00 -14.36
N LEU A 793 25.35 22.28 -14.88
CA LEU A 793 26.77 22.48 -14.65
C LEU A 793 27.50 22.66 -15.99
N ILE A 794 28.70 23.22 -15.93
CA ILE A 794 29.63 23.30 -17.06
C ILE A 794 30.91 22.55 -16.67
N ASP A 795 31.40 21.66 -17.54
CA ASP A 795 32.66 20.96 -17.32
C ASP A 795 33.89 21.77 -17.77
N VAL A 796 35.06 21.15 -17.70
CA VAL A 796 36.35 21.75 -18.08
C VAL A 796 36.46 22.09 -19.56
N ASP A 797 35.69 21.42 -20.42
CA ASP A 797 35.67 21.63 -21.86
C ASP A 797 34.63 22.68 -22.27
N GLY A 798 33.86 23.20 -21.31
CA GLY A 798 32.79 24.17 -21.54
C GLY A 798 31.45 23.54 -21.90
N GLU A 799 31.34 22.20 -21.82
CA GLU A 799 30.12 21.48 -22.15
C GLU A 799 29.12 21.49 -20.99
N LYS A 800 27.84 21.60 -21.34
CA LYS A 800 26.76 21.69 -20.37
C LYS A 800 26.26 20.29 -19.99
N LEU A 801 26.20 20.01 -18.70
CA LEU A 801 25.70 18.73 -18.17
C LEU A 801 24.82 18.92 -16.93
N SER A 802 24.07 17.88 -16.58
CA SER A 802 23.26 17.83 -15.37
C SER A 802 24.09 17.31 -14.19
N SER A 803 23.79 17.76 -12.98
CA SER A 803 24.27 17.13 -11.73
C SER A 803 23.96 15.63 -11.67
N LEU A 804 22.87 15.19 -12.30
CA LEU A 804 22.49 13.78 -12.38
C LEU A 804 23.46 12.96 -13.24
N ASP A 805 24.17 13.58 -14.20
CA ASP A 805 25.13 12.91 -15.08
C ASP A 805 26.41 12.50 -14.33
N LEU A 806 26.62 13.08 -13.15
CA LEU A 806 27.71 12.74 -12.24
C LEU A 806 27.41 11.48 -11.43
N VAL A 807 26.13 11.09 -11.31
CA VAL A 807 25.72 9.85 -10.63
C VAL A 807 25.88 8.68 -11.58
N LYS A 808 26.84 7.80 -11.31
CA LYS A 808 27.16 6.63 -12.14
C LYS A 808 27.05 5.33 -11.35
N ARG A 809 28.16 4.61 -11.20
CA ARG A 809 28.18 3.27 -10.56
C ARG A 809 28.54 3.32 -9.08
N ASN A 810 29.29 4.34 -8.67
CA ASN A 810 29.73 4.54 -7.30
C ASN A 810 28.74 5.46 -6.57
N PHE A 811 28.88 5.51 -5.24
CA PHE A 811 28.32 6.62 -4.47
C PHE A 811 29.01 7.92 -4.88
N VAL A 812 28.28 9.02 -4.80
CA VAL A 812 28.81 10.34 -5.08
C VAL A 812 28.62 11.25 -3.87
N LEU A 813 29.68 11.92 -3.44
CA LEU A 813 29.63 12.94 -2.40
C LEU A 813 29.71 14.32 -3.05
N PHE A 814 28.68 15.14 -2.81
CA PHE A 814 28.65 16.53 -3.25
C PHE A 814 28.84 17.48 -2.08
N THR A 815 29.57 18.56 -2.30
CA THR A 815 29.72 19.67 -1.34
C THR A 815 29.70 21.00 -2.08
N THR A 816 29.48 22.12 -1.40
CA THR A 816 29.50 23.46 -2.00
C THR A 816 30.85 24.17 -1.84
N ASP A 817 31.81 23.60 -1.11
CA ASP A 817 33.11 24.22 -0.85
C ASP A 817 34.29 23.42 -1.43
N VAL A 818 35.14 24.10 -2.23
CA VAL A 818 36.27 23.47 -2.97
C VAL A 818 37.30 22.83 -2.03
N GLY A 819 37.41 23.34 -0.79
CA GLY A 819 38.33 22.86 0.23
C GLY A 819 37.71 21.92 1.27
N SER A 820 36.53 21.36 1.00
CA SER A 820 35.76 20.64 2.02
C SER A 820 36.53 19.45 2.58
N PRO A 821 36.66 19.31 3.92
CA PRO A 821 37.23 18.11 4.53
C PRO A 821 36.48 16.82 4.14
N TRP A 822 35.19 16.94 3.76
CA TRP A 822 34.41 15.82 3.23
C TRP A 822 35.00 15.21 1.95
N LEU A 823 35.67 16.00 1.11
CA LEU A 823 36.33 15.49 -0.10
C LEU A 823 37.46 14.53 0.29
N GLN A 824 38.32 14.94 1.23
CA GLN A 824 39.44 14.10 1.71
C GLN A 824 38.94 12.86 2.47
N ALA A 825 37.81 12.97 3.17
CA ALA A 825 37.22 11.85 3.89
C ALA A 825 36.83 10.69 2.97
N THR A 826 36.48 10.98 1.71
CA THR A 826 36.08 9.96 0.72
C THR A 826 37.23 9.04 0.33
N GLU A 827 38.46 9.54 0.29
CA GLU A 827 39.67 8.78 -0.09
C GLU A 827 40.04 7.68 0.92
N LYS A 828 39.53 7.78 2.16
CA LYS A 828 39.86 6.88 3.27
C LYS A 828 38.81 5.78 3.47
N GLN A 829 37.73 5.77 2.68
CA GLN A 829 36.64 4.82 2.83
C GLN A 829 36.95 3.47 2.16
N SER A 830 36.27 2.42 2.60
CA SER A 830 36.47 1.05 2.11
C SER A 830 35.89 0.79 0.71
N ILE A 831 35.08 1.72 0.19
CA ILE A 831 34.50 1.68 -1.15
C ILE A 831 34.90 2.94 -1.92
N ALA A 832 34.92 2.85 -3.24
CA ALA A 832 35.09 4.02 -4.10
C ALA A 832 33.86 4.93 -3.98
N ILE A 833 34.12 6.23 -3.78
CA ILE A 833 33.14 7.30 -3.74
C ILE A 833 33.68 8.41 -4.63
N ASP A 834 32.91 8.79 -5.64
CA ASP A 834 33.25 9.96 -6.46
C ASP A 834 32.92 11.22 -5.63
N ALA A 835 33.75 12.25 -5.65
CA ALA A 835 33.55 13.41 -4.79
C ALA A 835 33.75 14.70 -5.57
N TYR A 836 32.78 15.62 -5.50
CA TYR A 836 32.78 16.85 -6.28
C TYR A 836 32.36 18.06 -5.43
N PRO A 837 33.21 19.09 -5.33
CA PRO A 837 32.74 20.41 -4.95
C PRO A 837 31.99 21.06 -6.12
N ILE A 838 30.82 21.65 -5.85
CA ILE A 838 29.96 22.28 -6.85
C ILE A 838 29.56 23.68 -6.39
N ASN A 839 30.18 24.69 -6.99
CA ASN A 839 29.83 26.10 -6.86
C ASN A 839 30.29 26.89 -8.10
N SER A 840 30.12 28.20 -8.07
CA SER A 840 30.49 29.14 -9.15
C SER A 840 31.99 29.37 -9.36
N SER A 841 32.86 28.61 -8.70
CA SER A 841 34.32 28.63 -8.91
C SER A 841 34.95 27.24 -8.83
N SER A 842 34.12 26.18 -8.82
CA SER A 842 34.58 24.81 -8.68
C SER A 842 35.15 24.26 -9.98
N GLN A 843 36.01 23.25 -9.82
CA GLN A 843 36.57 22.44 -10.89
C GLN A 843 36.52 20.97 -10.43
N PRO A 844 36.24 20.00 -11.33
CA PRO A 844 36.09 20.16 -12.78
C PRO A 844 34.71 20.68 -13.22
N TYR A 845 33.74 20.80 -12.32
CA TYR A 845 32.37 21.22 -12.66
C TYR A 845 32.00 22.56 -12.03
N LEU A 846 31.50 23.46 -12.86
CA LEU A 846 31.15 24.83 -12.53
C LEU A 846 29.63 25.00 -12.48
N ASP A 847 29.11 25.56 -11.38
CA ASP A 847 27.72 26.01 -11.28
C ASP A 847 27.66 27.54 -11.45
N VAL A 848 27.48 27.97 -12.70
CA VAL A 848 27.51 29.39 -13.07
C VAL A 848 26.43 30.23 -12.37
N GLU A 849 25.27 29.62 -12.08
CA GLU A 849 24.10 30.32 -11.55
C GLU A 849 23.99 30.25 -10.02
N ASP A 850 24.96 29.60 -9.36
CA ASP A 850 24.94 29.28 -7.92
C ASP A 850 23.61 28.58 -7.55
N SER A 851 23.16 27.71 -8.46
CA SER A 851 21.91 26.96 -8.38
C SER A 851 21.94 25.92 -7.26
N THR A 852 23.09 25.35 -6.92
CA THR A 852 23.22 24.41 -5.80
C THR A 852 22.79 25.04 -4.48
N LYS A 853 23.15 26.29 -4.20
CA LYS A 853 22.68 26.98 -2.98
C LYS A 853 21.17 27.18 -2.96
N LYS A 854 20.56 27.47 -4.11
CA LYS A 854 19.11 27.73 -4.23
C LYS A 854 18.29 26.44 -4.19
N VAL A 855 18.73 25.43 -4.95
CA VAL A 855 17.99 24.18 -5.20
C VAL A 855 18.36 23.12 -4.18
N TRP A 856 19.65 22.92 -3.89
CA TRP A 856 20.10 21.93 -2.91
C TRP A 856 20.00 22.42 -1.47
N LYS A 857 19.82 23.74 -1.26
CA LYS A 857 19.66 24.34 0.07
C LYS A 857 20.77 23.89 1.03
N MET A 858 21.99 23.78 0.50
CA MET A 858 23.18 23.40 1.23
C MET A 858 23.94 24.65 1.69
N GLU A 859 24.47 24.58 2.90
CA GLU A 859 25.40 25.55 3.44
C GLU A 859 26.86 25.04 3.33
N ASP A 860 27.82 25.97 3.39
CA ASP A 860 29.24 25.62 3.36
C ASP A 860 29.61 24.73 4.57
N GLY A 861 30.37 23.66 4.29
CA GLY A 861 30.74 22.64 5.27
C GLY A 861 29.73 21.49 5.41
N GLU A 862 28.58 21.54 4.72
CA GLU A 862 27.70 20.39 4.53
C GLU A 862 28.12 19.54 3.32
N ALA A 863 27.62 18.31 3.27
CA ALA A 863 27.76 17.44 2.10
C ALA A 863 26.51 16.59 1.86
N LEU A 864 26.31 16.13 0.63
CA LEU A 864 25.27 15.15 0.27
C LEU A 864 25.95 13.87 -0.23
N LEU A 865 25.63 12.75 0.40
CA LEU A 865 25.99 11.43 -0.10
C LEU A 865 24.83 10.87 -0.92
N VAL A 866 25.07 10.63 -2.20
CA VAL A 866 24.09 10.18 -3.20
C VAL A 866 24.43 8.76 -3.65
N ARG A 867 23.41 7.91 -3.72
CA ARG A 867 23.49 6.50 -4.13
C ARG A 867 23.67 6.37 -5.65
N PRO A 868 24.10 5.19 -6.13
CA PRO A 868 24.19 4.92 -7.57
C PRO A 868 22.85 5.04 -8.32
N ASP A 869 21.72 4.92 -7.61
CA ASP A 869 20.38 5.16 -8.17
C ASP A 869 19.94 6.64 -8.09
N GLY A 870 20.80 7.57 -7.69
CA GLY A 870 20.48 9.01 -7.66
C GLY A 870 19.59 9.44 -6.51
N ILE A 871 19.43 8.60 -5.48
CA ILE A 871 18.73 8.93 -4.24
C ILE A 871 19.74 9.44 -3.21
N ILE A 872 19.37 10.49 -2.48
CA ILE A 872 20.18 11.02 -1.36
C ILE A 872 20.15 9.98 -0.24
N ALA A 873 21.30 9.40 0.10
CA ALA A 873 21.44 8.48 1.22
C ALA A 873 21.62 9.23 2.54
N TRP A 874 22.33 10.35 2.53
CA TRP A 874 22.67 11.08 3.75
C TRP A 874 22.98 12.55 3.43
N LYS A 875 22.56 13.44 4.32
CA LYS A 875 23.00 14.84 4.36
C LYS A 875 23.94 15.01 5.55
N ALA A 876 25.19 15.32 5.26
CA ALA A 876 26.24 15.49 6.26
C ALA A 876 26.12 16.87 6.91
N PRO A 877 26.16 16.95 8.25
CA PRO A 877 26.08 18.22 8.95
C PRO A 877 27.39 19.00 8.83
N ARG A 878 27.31 20.32 9.04
CA ARG A 878 28.50 21.15 9.22
C ARG A 878 29.25 20.75 10.50
N MET A 879 30.54 20.44 10.38
CA MET A 879 31.39 20.06 11.52
C MET A 879 32.85 20.52 11.35
N THR A 880 33.64 20.42 12.44
CA THR A 880 35.03 20.90 12.48
C THR A 880 36.08 19.78 12.52
N SER A 881 35.69 18.55 12.89
CA SER A 881 36.56 17.37 12.92
C SER A 881 35.71 16.09 12.88
N GLY A 882 36.32 14.92 12.62
CA GLY A 882 35.63 13.63 12.62
C GLY A 882 34.93 13.25 11.30
N HIS A 883 35.26 13.93 10.20
CA HIS A 883 34.64 13.72 8.88
C HIS A 883 34.81 12.27 8.38
N ASP A 884 35.99 11.69 8.59
CA ASP A 884 36.30 10.32 8.15
C ASP A 884 35.40 9.29 8.86
N GLU A 885 35.31 9.39 10.19
CA GLU A 885 34.52 8.50 11.03
C GLU A 885 33.02 8.67 10.79
N GLN A 886 32.56 9.90 10.61
CA GLN A 886 31.15 10.18 10.36
C GLN A 886 30.69 9.67 8.99
N LEU A 887 31.52 9.84 7.95
CA LEU A 887 31.24 9.27 6.63
C LEU A 887 31.27 7.74 6.67
N ALA A 888 32.23 7.15 7.39
CA ALA A 888 32.30 5.70 7.58
C ALA A 888 31.05 5.15 8.27
N GLU A 889 30.53 5.85 9.29
CA GLU A 889 29.30 5.47 9.98
C GLU A 889 28.07 5.59 9.07
N ALA A 890 27.95 6.67 8.29
CA ALA A 890 26.88 6.84 7.31
C ALA A 890 26.88 5.69 6.28
N LEU A 891 28.05 5.35 5.73
CA LEU A 891 28.22 4.23 4.82
C LEU A 891 27.90 2.90 5.50
N ARG A 892 28.29 2.72 6.76
CA ARG A 892 27.98 1.51 7.53
C ARG A 892 26.47 1.34 7.66
N ILE A 893 25.74 2.38 8.00
CA ILE A 893 24.27 2.34 8.08
C ILE A 893 23.68 1.92 6.73
N VAL A 894 24.06 2.62 5.66
CA VAL A 894 23.51 2.41 4.31
C VAL A 894 23.85 1.02 3.76
N LEU A 895 25.11 0.57 3.86
CA LEU A 895 25.60 -0.67 3.25
C LEU A 895 25.30 -1.92 4.09
N HIS A 896 24.93 -1.76 5.37
CA HIS A 896 24.51 -2.87 6.21
C HIS A 896 23.00 -3.13 6.21
N GLY A 897 22.20 -2.21 5.64
CA GLY A 897 20.75 -2.37 5.46
C GLY A 897 19.96 -2.10 6.72
#